data_AF-S9WF87-F1
#
_entry.id   AF-S9WF87-F1
#
_cell.length_a   1.000
_cell.length_b   1.000
_cell.length_c   1.000
_cell.angle_alpha   90.00
_cell.angle_beta   90.00
_cell.angle_gamma   90.00
#
_symmetry.space_group_name_H-M   'P 1'
#
loop_
_entity.id
_entity.type
_entity.pdbx_description
1 polymer ?
#
loop_
_entity_poly.entity_id
_entity_poly.type
_entity_poly.pdbx_seq_one_letter_code
_entity_poly.pdbx_strand_id
1 'polypeptide(L)'
;MSSAAEDVNKKLGLISSGDVIFMNRKCFAMKDPIGFGLCLLTKTENRFDHVGLLLKISKKDFKKYPNAAHCAKEISPSDTYVFETNMRGVTLYTAEKRILNSSSNEIATRSLRANGKHKEEEIRHRILENVEEMYHIPYENNMLNIIPSLFSSPDKMDRADAAMKIIKLQHEVVALERLLKKRTDVDDVLARLKESYTYAQLFLLDTYFSHLTRSVADDPRSVDWSKGHFWIDGANQSKRMVCSELITNLWQRSGLTIGFFPASSNRPFDLLDDERFNFIDPLTDLGALTVLKAEPAYLDAYWKGSEAAAAPTLGKGASDFYSLNARLRFLNEVRTEVGLPSLGHLRDAMEQLPLLPAKWMIQSLTWEASTTDLWFRLFGCGILFSLCTLPTAPLHLLQLEKQVGLFLVRGTMWSLACGVFLRGLFFSLAQSFFACVLLTLSSKPDTDNMVLGRWHGTEVSRWAEFGHPFYTIASVFCGSAICAHISSTPFYHWVLSYHFGPSRPGPVPWKVLCRGSLLLSPFAMLLPLQGYWLAWYETIGSLIIPTRASVLRPRQDLLEKPYWPRCRFDALVGAFLATLGVDMLTYPFATANLRSLMRRLYYPQASPVFGYRTLFPGYGYRLVANTFIFTLSSCILHNISLI
;
A
#
# COMPACT_ATOMS: atom_id res chain seq x y z
N MET A 1 16.93 -33.55 -25.03
CA MET A 1 17.45 -32.44 -24.20
C MET A 1 18.11 -31.32 -25.01
N SER A 2 18.48 -31.51 -26.30
CA SER A 2 19.14 -30.45 -27.09
C SER A 2 18.23 -29.27 -27.50
N SER A 3 16.96 -29.51 -27.88
CA SER A 3 16.11 -28.43 -28.41
C SER A 3 15.71 -27.35 -27.39
N ALA A 4 15.48 -27.71 -26.13
CA ALA A 4 15.13 -26.75 -25.08
C ALA A 4 16.32 -25.88 -24.65
N ALA A 5 17.53 -26.45 -24.64
CA ALA A 5 18.75 -25.69 -24.34
C ALA A 5 19.09 -24.73 -25.50
N GLU A 6 18.90 -25.15 -26.75
CA GLU A 6 19.06 -24.30 -27.93
C GLU A 6 18.06 -23.13 -27.96
N ASP A 7 16.78 -23.37 -27.63
CA ASP A 7 15.77 -22.31 -27.56
C ASP A 7 16.08 -21.29 -26.46
N VAL A 8 16.52 -21.75 -25.28
CA VAL A 8 16.96 -20.86 -24.20
C VAL A 8 18.16 -20.03 -24.65
N ASN A 9 19.19 -20.63 -25.24
CA ASN A 9 20.37 -19.90 -25.72
C ASN A 9 20.02 -18.83 -26.76
N LYS A 10 19.10 -19.14 -27.69
CA LYS A 10 18.63 -18.18 -28.68
C LYS A 10 17.94 -16.97 -28.02
N LYS A 11 17.10 -17.22 -27.01
CA LYS A 11 16.43 -16.15 -26.24
C LYS A 11 17.43 -15.34 -25.42
N LEU A 12 18.42 -15.97 -24.79
CA LEU A 12 19.49 -15.30 -24.03
C LEU A 12 20.38 -14.41 -24.92
N GLY A 13 20.47 -14.70 -26.22
CA GLY A 13 21.19 -13.86 -27.18
C GLY A 13 20.57 -12.46 -27.37
N LEU A 14 19.28 -12.28 -27.07
CA LEU A 14 18.53 -11.03 -27.22
C LEU A 14 18.49 -10.17 -25.94
N ILE A 15 19.09 -10.67 -24.85
CA ILE A 15 19.06 -10.05 -23.53
C ILE A 15 20.21 -9.04 -23.38
N SER A 16 19.92 -7.94 -22.69
CA SER A 16 20.90 -6.90 -22.34
C SER A 16 21.23 -6.92 -20.84
N SER A 17 22.38 -6.35 -20.47
CA SER A 17 22.70 -6.11 -19.06
C SER A 17 21.72 -5.09 -18.47
N GLY A 18 21.09 -5.44 -17.35
CA GLY A 18 20.05 -4.62 -16.74
C GLY A 18 18.65 -5.19 -16.91
N ASP A 19 18.46 -6.15 -17.81
CA ASP A 19 17.20 -6.87 -17.95
C ASP A 19 16.86 -7.65 -16.67
N VAL A 20 15.58 -7.69 -16.31
CA VAL A 20 15.10 -8.36 -15.11
C VAL A 20 14.61 -9.76 -15.47
N ILE A 21 14.98 -10.77 -14.69
CA ILE A 21 14.43 -12.12 -14.76
C ILE A 21 13.46 -12.34 -13.61
N PHE A 22 12.26 -12.82 -13.91
CA PHE A 22 11.17 -13.10 -12.97
C PHE A 22 10.98 -14.59 -12.84
N MET A 23 10.69 -15.05 -11.61
CA MET A 23 10.48 -16.47 -11.33
C MET A 23 9.24 -16.68 -10.47
N ASN A 24 8.38 -17.60 -10.90
CA ASN A 24 7.21 -18.08 -10.16
C ASN A 24 7.57 -19.42 -9.50
N ARG A 25 8.15 -19.38 -8.31
CA ARG A 25 8.61 -20.56 -7.57
C ARG A 25 7.45 -21.21 -6.83
N LYS A 26 7.52 -22.53 -6.59
CA LYS A 26 6.50 -23.26 -5.83
C LYS A 26 6.66 -22.92 -4.33
N CYS A 27 5.75 -22.13 -3.74
CA CYS A 27 5.89 -21.70 -2.34
C CYS A 27 6.00 -22.89 -1.38
N PHE A 28 5.14 -23.91 -1.53
CA PHE A 28 5.17 -25.11 -0.69
C PHE A 28 6.42 -26.00 -0.86
N ALA A 29 7.25 -25.74 -1.87
CA ALA A 29 8.53 -26.42 -2.04
C ALA A 29 9.67 -25.73 -1.25
N MET A 30 9.40 -24.57 -0.65
CA MET A 30 10.38 -23.83 0.14
C MET A 30 10.49 -24.44 1.54
N LYS A 31 11.73 -24.71 1.96
CA LYS A 31 12.02 -25.26 3.30
C LYS A 31 12.12 -24.19 4.37
N ASP A 32 12.36 -22.94 3.98
CA ASP A 32 12.57 -21.82 4.89
C ASP A 32 11.24 -21.08 5.16
N PRO A 33 10.83 -20.88 6.43
CA PRO A 33 9.59 -20.20 6.77
C PRO A 33 9.50 -18.75 6.30
N ILE A 34 10.62 -18.01 6.27
CA ILE A 34 10.66 -16.62 5.82
C ILE A 34 10.45 -16.59 4.31
N GLY A 35 11.21 -17.40 3.56
CA GLY A 35 11.03 -17.54 2.11
C GLY A 35 9.62 -17.98 1.72
N PHE A 36 9.05 -18.93 2.46
CA PHE A 36 7.66 -19.36 2.29
C PHE A 36 6.67 -18.21 2.51
N GLY A 37 6.82 -17.46 3.61
CA GLY A 37 5.98 -16.30 3.93
C GLY A 37 6.07 -15.20 2.88
N LEU A 38 7.28 -14.82 2.47
CA LEU A 38 7.49 -13.81 1.41
C LEU A 38 6.92 -14.24 0.06
N CYS A 39 7.03 -15.53 -0.27
CA CYS A 39 6.43 -16.09 -1.47
C CYS A 39 4.90 -15.97 -1.44
N LEU A 40 4.27 -16.36 -0.32
CA LEU A 40 2.82 -16.24 -0.18
C LEU A 40 2.35 -14.80 -0.24
N LEU A 41 3.01 -13.90 0.48
CA LEU A 41 2.67 -12.47 0.52
C LEU A 41 2.82 -11.82 -0.86
N THR A 42 3.89 -12.12 -1.60
CA THR A 42 4.05 -11.55 -2.95
C THR A 42 2.97 -12.08 -3.91
N LYS A 43 2.56 -13.34 -3.74
CA LYS A 43 1.53 -13.99 -4.56
C LYS A 43 0.11 -13.54 -4.32
N THR A 44 -0.16 -12.71 -3.30
CA THR A 44 -1.45 -12.05 -3.19
C THR A 44 -1.64 -10.95 -4.23
N GLU A 45 -0.54 -10.36 -4.73
CA GLU A 45 -0.57 -9.27 -5.71
C GLU A 45 -0.09 -9.72 -7.10
N ASN A 46 0.87 -10.65 -7.16
CA ASN A 46 1.50 -11.05 -8.41
C ASN A 46 2.05 -12.48 -8.38
N ARG A 47 1.99 -13.18 -9.51
CA ARG A 47 2.45 -14.57 -9.60
C ARG A 47 3.97 -14.77 -9.46
N PHE A 48 4.78 -13.75 -9.73
CA PHE A 48 6.23 -13.83 -9.60
C PHE A 48 6.68 -13.41 -8.20
N ASP A 49 7.36 -14.30 -7.49
CA ASP A 49 7.81 -14.09 -6.11
C ASP A 49 9.32 -13.80 -5.97
N HIS A 50 10.07 -13.93 -7.06
CA HIS A 50 11.51 -13.76 -7.06
C HIS A 50 12.01 -13.14 -8.34
N VAL A 51 13.03 -12.31 -8.20
CA VAL A 51 13.66 -11.59 -9.31
C VAL A 51 15.18 -11.68 -9.25
N GLY A 52 15.81 -11.56 -10.40
CA GLY A 52 17.24 -11.37 -10.56
C GLY A 52 17.54 -10.38 -11.67
N LEU A 53 18.78 -9.92 -11.74
CA LEU A 53 19.27 -9.11 -12.84
C LEU A 53 20.06 -9.99 -13.83
N LEU A 54 19.83 -9.79 -15.11
CA LEU A 54 20.60 -10.40 -16.17
C LEU A 54 21.81 -9.52 -16.49
N LEU A 55 22.98 -10.14 -16.55
CA LEU A 55 24.26 -9.49 -16.83
C LEU A 55 24.94 -10.15 -18.02
N LYS A 56 25.40 -9.33 -18.97
CA LYS A 56 26.34 -9.70 -20.03
C LYS A 56 27.77 -9.45 -19.58
N ILE A 57 28.48 -10.52 -19.27
CA ILE A 57 29.87 -10.49 -18.79
C ILE A 57 30.71 -11.37 -19.72
N SER A 58 31.48 -10.72 -20.58
CA SER A 58 32.38 -11.43 -21.49
C SER A 58 33.62 -11.95 -20.75
N LYS A 59 34.36 -12.88 -21.37
CA LYS A 59 35.69 -13.32 -20.89
C LYS A 59 36.68 -12.15 -20.68
N LYS A 60 36.52 -11.05 -21.41
CA LYS A 60 37.36 -9.85 -21.24
C LYS A 60 36.94 -9.06 -20.00
N ASP A 61 35.63 -8.96 -19.74
CA ASP A 61 35.09 -8.25 -18.58
C ASP A 61 35.53 -8.93 -17.27
N PHE A 62 35.63 -10.26 -17.21
CA PHE A 62 36.13 -10.97 -16.03
C PHE A 62 37.56 -10.59 -15.61
N LYS A 63 38.38 -10.08 -16.55
CA LYS A 63 39.70 -9.55 -16.19
C LYS A 63 39.61 -8.20 -15.48
N LYS A 64 38.57 -7.42 -15.78
CA LYS A 64 38.31 -6.11 -15.19
C LYS A 64 37.53 -6.22 -13.87
N TYR A 65 36.69 -7.24 -13.73
CA TYR A 65 35.80 -7.48 -12.59
C TYR A 65 36.12 -8.83 -11.92
N PRO A 66 37.17 -8.90 -11.09
CA PRO A 66 37.69 -10.16 -10.53
C PRO A 66 36.75 -10.86 -9.54
N ASN A 67 35.95 -10.13 -8.75
CA ASN A 67 34.96 -10.73 -7.85
C ASN A 67 33.86 -11.43 -8.65
N ALA A 68 33.42 -10.83 -9.76
CA ALA A 68 32.50 -11.49 -10.68
C ALA A 68 33.07 -12.82 -11.21
N ALA A 69 34.37 -12.86 -11.54
CA ALA A 69 35.05 -14.07 -12.00
C ALA A 69 35.14 -15.14 -10.90
N HIS A 70 35.40 -14.73 -9.65
CA HIS A 70 35.45 -15.63 -8.50
C HIS A 70 34.06 -16.20 -8.16
N CYS A 71 33.00 -15.39 -8.27
CA CYS A 71 31.63 -15.81 -7.99
C CYS A 71 31.02 -16.64 -9.13
N ALA A 72 31.35 -16.35 -10.39
CA ALA A 72 30.97 -17.14 -11.56
C ALA A 72 31.79 -18.45 -11.60
N LYS A 73 31.31 -19.49 -10.93
CA LYS A 73 31.96 -20.82 -10.91
C LYS A 73 32.11 -21.46 -12.30
N GLU A 74 31.35 -21.00 -13.29
CA GLU A 74 31.27 -21.55 -14.64
C GLU A 74 31.21 -20.42 -15.68
N ILE A 75 31.74 -20.65 -16.88
CA ILE A 75 31.67 -19.70 -18.00
C ILE A 75 30.38 -19.94 -18.78
N SER A 76 29.57 -18.90 -18.96
CA SER A 76 28.33 -18.96 -19.76
C SER A 76 28.66 -19.01 -21.25
N PRO A 77 28.04 -19.91 -22.04
CA PRO A 77 28.16 -19.92 -23.49
C PRO A 77 27.60 -18.67 -24.16
N SER A 78 26.57 -18.04 -23.59
CA SER A 78 25.95 -16.82 -24.12
C SER A 78 26.50 -15.53 -23.47
N ASP A 79 27.56 -15.64 -22.68
CA ASP A 79 28.09 -14.60 -21.80
C ASP A 79 27.02 -14.02 -20.85
N THR A 80 25.95 -14.77 -20.55
CA THR A 80 24.80 -14.31 -19.77
C THR A 80 24.76 -14.94 -18.39
N TYR A 81 24.60 -14.10 -17.38
CA TYR A 81 24.57 -14.50 -15.99
C TYR A 81 23.33 -13.94 -15.28
N VAL A 82 22.80 -14.70 -14.32
CA VAL A 82 21.78 -14.22 -13.37
C VAL A 82 22.48 -13.80 -12.09
N PHE A 83 22.41 -12.51 -11.81
CA PHE A 83 22.78 -11.89 -10.56
C PHE A 83 21.55 -11.80 -9.65
N GLU A 84 21.50 -12.61 -8.61
CA GLU A 84 20.37 -12.67 -7.69
C GLU A 84 20.84 -12.85 -6.26
N THR A 85 20.03 -12.41 -5.29
CA THR A 85 20.24 -12.73 -3.87
C THR A 85 19.22 -13.75 -3.40
N ASN A 86 19.69 -14.74 -2.64
CA ASN A 86 18.87 -15.77 -2.00
C ASN A 86 19.36 -15.94 -0.56
N MET A 87 18.80 -16.88 0.22
CA MET A 87 19.20 -17.08 1.64
C MET A 87 20.72 -17.29 1.87
N ARG A 88 21.51 -17.58 0.83
CA ARG A 88 22.98 -17.68 0.88
C ARG A 88 23.71 -16.37 0.60
N GLY A 89 22.98 -15.27 0.40
CA GLY A 89 23.49 -13.98 -0.06
C GLY A 89 23.43 -13.81 -1.58
N VAL A 90 24.19 -12.83 -2.07
CA VAL A 90 24.32 -12.50 -3.48
C VAL A 90 25.07 -13.61 -4.23
N THR A 91 24.55 -14.00 -5.38
CA THR A 91 25.07 -15.09 -6.20
C THR A 91 25.05 -14.73 -7.68
N LEU A 92 25.98 -15.31 -8.43
CA LEU A 92 26.08 -15.18 -9.88
C LEU A 92 26.07 -16.57 -10.52
N TYR A 93 25.00 -16.89 -11.23
CA TYR A 93 24.84 -18.16 -11.94
C TYR A 93 24.87 -17.95 -13.44
N THR A 94 25.34 -18.94 -14.20
CA THR A 94 25.11 -18.97 -15.65
C THR A 94 23.61 -19.01 -15.90
N ALA A 95 23.12 -18.17 -16.82
CA ALA A 95 21.67 -18.04 -17.05
C ALA A 95 21.06 -19.36 -17.54
N GLU A 96 21.78 -20.07 -18.40
CA GLU A 96 21.39 -21.37 -18.93
C GLU A 96 21.10 -22.37 -17.80
N LYS A 97 22.07 -22.55 -16.90
CA LYS A 97 21.95 -23.50 -15.78
C LYS A 97 20.83 -23.08 -14.83
N ARG A 98 20.75 -21.77 -14.53
CA ARG A 98 19.74 -21.25 -13.61
C ARG A 98 18.32 -21.45 -14.14
N ILE A 99 18.09 -21.27 -15.44
CA ILE A 99 16.78 -21.43 -16.08
C ILE A 99 16.42 -22.92 -16.25
N LEU A 100 17.33 -23.71 -16.81
CA LEU A 100 17.09 -25.13 -17.10
C LEU A 100 16.84 -25.93 -15.82
N ASN A 101 17.63 -25.70 -14.76
CA ASN A 101 17.51 -26.44 -13.51
C ASN A 101 16.50 -25.85 -12.51
N SER A 102 15.85 -24.72 -12.83
CA SER A 102 14.85 -24.15 -11.94
C SER A 102 13.60 -25.03 -11.87
N SER A 103 13.09 -25.24 -10.65
CA SER A 103 11.79 -25.87 -10.38
C SER A 103 10.60 -24.89 -10.38
N SER A 104 10.82 -23.66 -10.83
CA SER A 104 9.77 -22.65 -11.01
C SER A 104 8.72 -23.11 -12.02
N ASN A 105 7.46 -22.76 -11.78
CA ASN A 105 6.35 -22.97 -12.70
C ASN A 105 6.55 -22.20 -14.01
N GLU A 106 7.09 -20.99 -13.90
CA GLU A 106 7.45 -20.15 -15.04
C GLU A 106 8.63 -19.23 -14.69
N ILE A 107 9.34 -18.83 -15.74
CA ILE A 107 10.44 -17.88 -15.76
C ILE A 107 10.22 -16.97 -16.97
N ALA A 108 10.20 -15.67 -16.70
CA ALA A 108 10.04 -14.64 -17.70
C ALA A 108 11.15 -13.59 -17.56
N THR A 109 11.34 -12.76 -18.58
CA THR A 109 12.28 -11.65 -18.56
C THR A 109 11.64 -10.40 -19.11
N ARG A 110 12.06 -9.25 -18.57
CA ARG A 110 11.66 -7.92 -19.02
C ARG A 110 12.91 -7.12 -19.35
N SER A 111 12.92 -6.52 -20.53
CA SER A 111 14.10 -5.78 -20.99
C SER A 111 14.14 -4.37 -20.43
N LEU A 112 15.32 -3.93 -19.99
CA LEU A 112 15.61 -2.53 -19.70
C LEU A 112 16.08 -1.89 -21.01
N ARG A 113 15.30 -0.97 -21.56
CA ARG A 113 15.62 -0.32 -22.83
C ARG A 113 16.17 1.07 -22.55
N ALA A 114 17.21 1.45 -23.30
CA ALA A 114 17.75 2.80 -23.27
C ALA A 114 17.83 3.35 -24.69
N ASN A 115 17.83 4.68 -24.83
CA ASN A 115 17.87 5.31 -26.14
C ASN A 115 19.27 5.23 -26.79
N GLY A 116 19.48 4.13 -27.51
CA GLY A 116 20.63 3.93 -28.38
C GLY A 116 21.80 3.17 -27.75
N LYS A 117 22.57 2.50 -28.61
CA LYS A 117 23.64 1.55 -28.22
C LYS A 117 24.72 2.15 -27.31
N HIS A 118 25.07 3.43 -27.50
CA HIS A 118 26.08 4.07 -26.64
C HIS A 118 25.60 4.16 -25.18
N LYS A 119 24.32 4.51 -24.99
CA LYS A 119 23.75 4.65 -23.65
C LYS A 119 23.54 3.29 -22.99
N GLU A 120 23.13 2.28 -23.76
CA GLU A 120 23.07 0.89 -23.29
C GLU A 120 24.44 0.40 -22.79
N GLU A 121 25.51 0.70 -23.53
CA GLU A 121 26.87 0.31 -23.14
C GLU A 121 27.39 1.08 -21.92
N GLU A 122 27.07 2.37 -21.81
CA GLU A 122 27.38 3.17 -20.64
C GLU A 122 26.69 2.63 -19.38
N ILE A 123 25.39 2.32 -19.49
CA ILE A 123 24.59 1.70 -18.42
C ILE A 123 25.20 0.35 -18.04
N ARG A 124 25.53 -0.49 -19.02
CA ARG A 124 26.19 -1.79 -18.80
C ARG A 124 27.45 -1.63 -17.97
N HIS A 125 28.32 -0.68 -18.34
CA HIS A 125 29.57 -0.45 -17.61
C HIS A 125 29.35 -0.02 -16.16
N ARG A 126 28.43 0.92 -15.91
CA ARG A 126 28.10 1.39 -14.55
C ARG A 126 27.48 0.26 -13.70
N ILE A 127 26.62 -0.56 -14.29
CA ILE A 127 26.04 -1.72 -13.60
C ILE A 127 27.14 -2.70 -13.19
N LEU A 128 28.02 -3.09 -14.11
CA LEU A 128 29.08 -4.06 -13.82
C LEU A 128 30.07 -3.56 -12.77
N GLU A 129 30.39 -2.27 -12.79
CA GLU A 129 31.23 -1.63 -11.76
C GLU A 129 30.58 -1.71 -10.37
N ASN A 130 29.29 -1.38 -10.26
CA ASN A 130 28.59 -1.45 -8.98
C ASN A 130 28.34 -2.89 -8.50
N VAL A 131 28.11 -3.83 -9.41
CA VAL A 131 27.96 -5.27 -9.09
C VAL A 131 29.19 -5.81 -8.37
N GLU A 132 30.39 -5.37 -8.77
CA GLU A 132 31.66 -5.81 -8.21
C GLU A 132 31.76 -5.58 -6.69
N GLU A 133 31.09 -4.55 -6.19
CA GLU A 133 31.04 -4.20 -4.77
C GLU A 133 29.94 -4.96 -4.01
N MET A 134 28.99 -5.61 -4.68
CA MET A 134 27.77 -6.12 -4.03
C MET A 134 27.84 -7.60 -3.64
N TYR A 135 28.84 -8.36 -4.10
CA TYR A 135 28.92 -9.82 -3.87
C TYR A 135 28.98 -10.24 -2.39
N HIS A 136 29.42 -9.36 -1.50
CA HIS A 136 29.54 -9.65 -0.07
C HIS A 136 28.25 -9.36 0.73
N ILE A 137 27.22 -8.82 0.08
CA ILE A 137 25.98 -8.42 0.76
C ILE A 137 25.16 -9.68 1.11
N PRO A 138 24.86 -9.91 2.40
CA PRO A 138 24.03 -11.03 2.83
C PRO A 138 22.54 -10.80 2.52
N TYR A 139 21.77 -11.87 2.56
CA TYR A 139 20.32 -11.82 2.44
C TYR A 139 19.66 -11.19 3.68
N GLU A 140 18.58 -10.44 3.48
CA GLU A 140 17.80 -9.89 4.58
C GLU A 140 16.99 -11.00 5.28
N ASN A 141 17.21 -11.17 6.57
CA ASN A 141 16.58 -12.17 7.42
C ASN A 141 15.84 -11.57 8.62
N ASN A 142 15.89 -10.25 8.78
CA ASN A 142 15.14 -9.51 9.78
C ASN A 142 13.80 -9.04 9.20
N MET A 143 12.71 -9.62 9.68
CA MET A 143 11.35 -9.25 9.26
C MET A 143 11.06 -7.76 9.42
N LEU A 144 11.63 -7.08 10.42
CA LEU A 144 11.42 -5.64 10.63
C LEU A 144 11.93 -4.80 9.46
N ASN A 145 13.03 -5.21 8.82
CA ASN A 145 13.59 -4.51 7.67
C ASN A 145 12.81 -4.78 6.37
N ILE A 146 11.97 -5.82 6.36
CA ILE A 146 11.10 -6.17 5.23
C ILE A 146 9.78 -5.39 5.29
N ILE A 147 9.35 -4.95 6.47
CA ILE A 147 8.07 -4.24 6.67
C ILE A 147 7.88 -3.05 5.70
N PRO A 148 8.88 -2.20 5.42
CA PRO A 148 8.70 -1.11 4.45
C PRO A 148 8.30 -1.61 3.06
N SER A 149 8.77 -2.77 2.59
CA SER A 149 8.33 -3.35 1.31
C SER A 149 6.88 -3.85 1.36
N LEU A 150 6.40 -4.27 2.54
CA LEU A 150 5.05 -4.79 2.74
C LEU A 150 4.02 -3.67 2.92
N PHE A 151 4.44 -2.51 3.44
CA PHE A 151 3.56 -1.39 3.73
C PHE A 151 3.63 -0.32 2.65
N SER A 152 2.47 0.01 2.10
CA SER A 152 2.22 1.08 1.14
C SER A 152 1.22 2.07 1.76
N SER A 153 1.61 2.67 2.88
CA SER A 153 0.76 3.61 3.63
C SER A 153 0.33 4.81 2.77
N PRO A 154 -0.82 5.45 3.07
CA PRO A 154 -1.30 6.58 2.27
C PRO A 154 -0.28 7.70 2.11
N ASP A 155 0.44 8.07 3.18
CA ASP A 155 1.46 9.11 3.14
C ASP A 155 2.66 8.76 2.25
N LYS A 156 3.09 7.49 2.29
CA LYS A 156 4.15 6.96 1.42
C LYS A 156 3.70 6.93 -0.05
N MET A 157 2.46 6.54 -0.30
CA MET A 157 1.90 6.51 -1.64
C MET A 157 1.73 7.92 -2.21
N ASP A 158 1.42 8.92 -1.38
CA ASP A 158 1.35 10.32 -1.80
C ASP A 158 2.74 10.89 -2.08
N ARG A 159 3.77 10.53 -1.28
CA ARG A 159 5.18 10.82 -1.61
C ARG A 159 5.60 10.17 -2.93
N ALA A 160 5.17 8.94 -3.20
CA ALA A 160 5.48 8.26 -4.46
C ALA A 160 4.96 9.01 -5.70
N ASP A 161 3.70 9.45 -5.65
CA ASP A 161 3.12 10.27 -6.72
C ASP A 161 3.84 11.61 -6.85
N ALA A 162 4.18 12.23 -5.72
CA ALA A 162 4.94 13.48 -5.71
C ALA A 162 6.33 13.29 -6.38
N ALA A 163 7.06 12.23 -6.05
CA ALA A 163 8.35 11.91 -6.67
C ALA A 163 8.22 11.69 -8.19
N MET A 164 7.20 10.93 -8.63
CA MET A 164 6.92 10.73 -10.05
C MET A 164 6.63 12.06 -10.76
N LYS A 165 5.79 12.91 -10.15
CA LYS A 165 5.47 14.24 -10.71
C LYS A 165 6.70 15.14 -10.79
N ILE A 166 7.56 15.14 -9.76
CA ILE A 166 8.83 15.88 -9.77
C ILE A 166 9.69 15.46 -10.95
N ILE A 167 9.85 14.16 -11.19
CA ILE A 167 10.70 13.64 -12.27
C ILE A 167 10.11 13.91 -13.65
N LYS A 168 8.80 13.71 -13.83
CA LYS A 168 8.12 14.12 -15.07
C LYS A 168 8.33 15.61 -15.34
N LEU A 169 8.11 16.47 -14.35
CA LEU A 169 8.34 17.91 -14.48
C LEU A 169 9.82 18.23 -14.77
N GLN A 170 10.77 17.48 -14.20
CA GLN A 170 12.19 17.67 -14.46
C GLN A 170 12.54 17.35 -15.92
N HIS A 171 12.02 16.25 -16.46
CA HIS A 171 12.16 15.91 -17.87
C HIS A 171 11.53 16.98 -18.77
N GLU A 172 10.37 17.50 -18.40
CA GLU A 172 9.69 18.59 -19.09
C GLU A 172 10.53 19.87 -19.11
N VAL A 173 11.08 20.28 -17.96
CA VAL A 173 11.95 21.46 -17.87
C VAL A 173 13.18 21.33 -18.76
N VAL A 174 13.84 20.16 -18.77
CA VAL A 174 15.00 19.91 -19.65
C VAL A 174 14.63 20.01 -21.13
N ALA A 175 13.45 19.50 -21.52
CA ALA A 175 12.98 19.60 -22.89
C ALA A 175 12.61 21.05 -23.28
N LEU A 176 11.96 21.79 -22.39
CA LEU A 176 11.65 23.21 -22.59
C LEU A 176 12.91 24.04 -22.76
N GLU A 177 13.96 23.79 -21.96
CA GLU A 177 15.25 24.46 -22.11
C GLU A 177 15.93 24.19 -23.46
N ARG A 178 15.79 22.98 -24.00
CA ARG A 178 16.29 22.66 -25.34
C ARG A 178 15.49 23.36 -26.43
N LEU A 179 14.18 23.48 -26.28
CA LEU A 179 13.30 24.18 -27.22
C LEU A 179 13.57 25.70 -27.22
N LEU A 180 13.68 26.32 -26.05
CA LEU A 180 14.00 27.74 -25.90
C LEU A 180 15.34 28.11 -26.55
N LYS A 181 16.33 27.21 -26.54
CA LYS A 181 17.61 27.41 -27.24
C LYS A 181 17.47 27.46 -28.77
N LYS A 182 16.44 26.83 -29.34
CA LYS A 182 16.22 26.77 -30.79
C LYS A 182 15.49 27.99 -31.34
N ARG A 183 14.94 28.86 -30.47
CA ARG A 183 14.05 30.00 -30.76
C ARG A 183 12.81 29.60 -31.55
N THR A 184 11.65 29.75 -30.95
CA THR A 184 10.35 29.40 -31.52
C THR A 184 9.38 30.58 -31.43
N ASP A 185 8.27 30.53 -32.16
CA ASP A 185 7.23 31.58 -32.13
C ASP A 185 6.39 31.57 -30.84
N VAL A 186 6.62 30.59 -29.96
CA VAL A 186 5.93 30.37 -28.68
C VAL A 186 6.87 30.48 -27.47
N ASP A 187 8.04 31.11 -27.61
CA ASP A 187 9.06 31.19 -26.56
C ASP A 187 8.53 31.77 -25.24
N ASP A 188 7.64 32.77 -25.27
CA ASP A 188 7.03 33.35 -24.08
C ASP A 188 6.21 32.31 -23.27
N VAL A 189 5.47 31.47 -23.99
CA VAL A 189 4.67 30.38 -23.39
C VAL A 189 5.58 29.33 -22.80
N LEU A 190 6.63 28.94 -23.54
CA LEU A 190 7.60 27.94 -23.08
C LEU A 190 8.35 28.42 -21.83
N ALA A 191 8.71 29.71 -21.77
CA ALA A 191 9.33 30.32 -20.60
C ALA A 191 8.40 30.30 -19.38
N ARG A 192 7.11 30.65 -19.57
CA ARG A 192 6.12 30.64 -18.49
C ARG A 192 5.78 29.22 -18.02
N LEU A 193 5.72 28.25 -18.93
CA LEU A 193 5.58 26.83 -18.58
C LEU A 193 6.77 26.35 -17.77
N LYS A 194 7.99 26.68 -18.18
CA LYS A 194 9.21 26.33 -17.43
C LYS A 194 9.16 26.89 -16.00
N GLU A 195 8.76 28.13 -15.83
CA GLU A 195 8.59 28.77 -14.52
C GLU A 195 7.54 28.04 -13.68
N SER A 196 6.36 27.78 -14.25
CA SER A 196 5.27 27.07 -13.56
C SER A 196 5.67 25.65 -13.16
N TYR A 197 6.40 24.93 -14.01
CA TYR A 197 6.85 23.56 -13.74
C TYR A 197 7.94 23.53 -12.67
N THR A 198 8.82 24.54 -12.68
CA THR A 198 9.84 24.73 -11.66
C THR A 198 9.20 25.03 -10.29
N TYR A 199 8.22 25.93 -10.26
CA TYR A 199 7.47 26.23 -9.04
C TYR A 199 6.75 24.99 -8.49
N ALA A 200 6.11 24.21 -9.36
CA ALA A 200 5.44 22.98 -8.97
C ALA A 200 6.41 21.94 -8.37
N GLN A 201 7.61 21.78 -8.94
CA GLN A 201 8.65 20.91 -8.35
C GLN A 201 9.02 21.36 -6.94
N LEU A 202 9.25 22.66 -6.74
CA LEU A 202 9.59 23.22 -5.43
C LEU A 202 8.46 22.98 -4.42
N PHE A 203 7.21 23.26 -4.80
CA PHE A 203 6.05 22.99 -3.96
C PHE A 203 5.97 21.51 -3.55
N LEU A 204 6.13 20.58 -4.49
CA LEU A 204 6.10 19.14 -4.20
C LEU A 204 7.23 18.72 -3.26
N LEU A 205 8.44 19.25 -3.47
CA LEU A 205 9.58 18.95 -2.62
C LEU A 205 9.42 19.52 -1.20
N ASP A 206 9.00 20.78 -1.07
CA ASP A 206 8.79 21.44 0.22
C ASP A 206 7.62 20.83 0.99
N THR A 207 6.60 20.33 0.29
CA THR A 207 5.45 19.69 0.93
C THR A 207 5.77 18.26 1.34
N TYR A 208 6.20 17.40 0.41
CA TYR A 208 6.25 15.95 0.62
C TYR A 208 7.64 15.43 1.02
N PHE A 209 8.69 16.23 0.82
CA PHE A 209 10.09 15.82 1.00
C PHE A 209 10.90 16.83 1.82
N SER A 210 10.24 17.62 2.68
CA SER A 210 10.89 18.60 3.57
C SER A 210 11.90 17.97 4.54
N HIS A 211 11.77 16.68 4.82
CA HIS A 211 12.67 15.89 5.66
C HIS A 211 13.98 15.52 4.96
N LEU A 212 14.07 15.63 3.62
CA LEU A 212 15.28 15.32 2.86
C LEU A 212 16.22 16.53 2.78
N THR A 213 17.52 16.27 2.82
CA THR A 213 18.54 17.31 2.69
C THR A 213 18.70 17.77 1.23
N ARG A 214 18.82 19.08 1.02
CA ARG A 214 19.15 19.65 -0.30
C ARG A 214 20.60 19.31 -0.67
N SER A 215 20.83 18.78 -1.87
CA SER A 215 22.14 18.24 -2.29
C SER A 215 23.10 19.28 -2.84
N VAL A 216 22.59 20.40 -3.37
CA VAL A 216 23.40 21.50 -3.92
C VAL A 216 22.88 22.81 -3.32
N ALA A 217 23.78 23.61 -2.72
CA ALA A 217 23.40 24.86 -2.07
C ALA A 217 22.71 25.85 -3.02
N ASP A 218 23.05 25.80 -4.31
CA ASP A 218 22.60 26.75 -5.32
C ASP A 218 21.41 26.27 -6.19
N ASP A 219 20.99 25.00 -6.09
CA ASP A 219 19.78 24.51 -6.78
C ASP A 219 18.74 24.00 -5.77
N PRO A 220 17.69 24.78 -5.48
CA PRO A 220 16.67 24.39 -4.50
C PRO A 220 15.89 23.13 -4.91
N ARG A 221 15.96 22.71 -6.18
CA ARG A 221 15.33 21.48 -6.68
C ARG A 221 16.18 20.23 -6.43
N SER A 222 17.46 20.41 -6.09
CA SER A 222 18.40 19.31 -5.90
C SER A 222 18.21 18.70 -4.50
N VAL A 223 17.82 17.43 -4.44
CA VAL A 223 17.62 16.68 -3.19
C VAL A 223 18.49 15.43 -3.14
N ASP A 224 19.08 15.18 -1.98
CA ASP A 224 19.79 13.93 -1.71
C ASP A 224 18.79 12.79 -1.47
N TRP A 225 18.44 12.09 -2.55
CA TRP A 225 17.56 10.92 -2.49
C TRP A 225 18.21 9.69 -1.84
N SER A 226 19.49 9.71 -1.45
CA SER A 226 20.18 8.51 -0.94
C SER A 226 19.88 8.22 0.54
N LYS A 227 19.48 9.25 1.32
CA LYS A 227 19.35 9.18 2.78
C LYS A 227 18.25 10.10 3.29
N GLY A 228 17.90 9.96 4.57
CA GLY A 228 16.95 10.86 5.24
C GLY A 228 15.48 10.42 5.14
N HIS A 229 15.17 9.40 4.35
CA HIS A 229 13.83 8.83 4.22
C HIS A 229 13.24 8.38 5.55
N PHE A 230 11.91 8.42 5.65
CA PHE A 230 11.20 7.82 6.78
C PHE A 230 11.39 6.30 6.79
N TRP A 231 11.36 5.69 7.97
CA TRP A 231 11.46 4.23 8.10
C TRP A 231 10.41 3.49 7.28
N ILE A 232 9.16 4.01 7.21
CA ILE A 232 8.08 3.43 6.41
C ILE A 232 8.35 3.46 4.89
N ASP A 233 9.14 4.45 4.43
CA ASP A 233 9.57 4.55 3.04
C ASP A 233 10.66 3.52 2.72
N GLY A 234 11.47 3.16 3.70
CA GLY A 234 12.57 2.20 3.54
C GLY A 234 13.93 2.88 3.37
N ALA A 235 14.90 2.13 2.84
CA ALA A 235 16.30 2.55 2.73
C ALA A 235 16.89 2.22 1.34
N ASN A 236 17.80 3.09 0.89
CA ASN A 236 18.64 2.91 -0.31
C ASN A 236 20.02 2.33 0.00
N GLN A 237 20.35 2.08 1.27
CA GLN A 237 21.68 1.62 1.66
C GLN A 237 21.59 0.55 2.74
N SER A 238 20.86 -0.51 2.45
CA SER A 238 20.72 -1.63 3.38
C SER A 238 21.98 -2.49 3.39
N LYS A 239 22.38 -2.95 4.58
CA LYS A 239 23.50 -3.89 4.76
C LYS A 239 23.15 -5.32 4.41
N ARG A 240 21.86 -5.61 4.23
CA ARG A 240 21.28 -6.88 3.80
C ARG A 240 20.17 -6.57 2.83
N MET A 241 19.94 -7.42 1.83
CA MET A 241 18.96 -7.12 0.78
C MET A 241 18.11 -8.33 0.41
N VAL A 242 16.85 -8.07 0.09
CA VAL A 242 15.98 -9.02 -0.62
C VAL A 242 16.18 -8.92 -2.14
N CYS A 243 15.55 -9.82 -2.91
CA CYS A 243 15.78 -9.96 -4.35
C CYS A 243 15.45 -8.70 -5.18
N SER A 244 14.31 -8.06 -4.94
CA SER A 244 13.90 -6.82 -5.61
C SER A 244 14.76 -5.63 -5.20
N GLU A 245 15.05 -5.53 -3.90
CA GLU A 245 15.91 -4.49 -3.34
C GLU A 245 17.31 -4.50 -3.97
N LEU A 246 17.91 -5.68 -4.18
CA LEU A 246 19.21 -5.80 -4.84
C LEU A 246 19.22 -5.12 -6.22
N ILE A 247 18.18 -5.36 -7.01
CA ILE A 247 18.05 -4.84 -8.37
C ILE A 247 17.84 -3.32 -8.34
N THR A 248 16.87 -2.86 -7.55
CA THR A 248 16.57 -1.43 -7.48
C THR A 248 17.74 -0.65 -6.89
N ASN A 249 18.44 -1.20 -5.89
CA ASN A 249 19.64 -0.59 -5.33
C ASN A 249 20.73 -0.40 -6.39
N LEU A 250 20.96 -1.44 -7.21
CA LEU A 250 21.94 -1.41 -8.28
C LEU A 250 21.56 -0.40 -9.37
N TRP A 251 20.28 -0.30 -9.73
CA TRP A 251 19.79 0.72 -10.65
C TRP A 251 19.98 2.14 -10.12
N GLN A 252 19.69 2.37 -8.84
CA GLN A 252 19.91 3.67 -8.19
C GLN A 252 21.40 4.03 -8.16
N ARG A 253 22.28 3.11 -7.75
CA ARG A 253 23.74 3.31 -7.74
C ARG A 253 24.31 3.58 -9.13
N SER A 254 23.73 2.95 -10.15
CA SER A 254 24.15 3.12 -11.56
C SER A 254 23.62 4.43 -12.18
N GLY A 255 22.79 5.18 -11.46
CA GLY A 255 22.16 6.41 -11.96
C GLY A 255 21.08 6.16 -13.01
N LEU A 256 20.39 5.03 -12.94
CA LEU A 256 19.23 4.74 -13.80
C LEU A 256 17.95 5.37 -13.25
N THR A 257 17.75 5.25 -11.94
CA THR A 257 16.57 5.76 -11.24
C THR A 257 17.00 6.67 -10.09
N ILE A 258 16.15 7.61 -9.69
CA ILE A 258 16.34 8.32 -8.42
C ILE A 258 16.11 7.40 -7.22
N GLY A 259 16.50 7.86 -6.03
CA GLY A 259 16.39 7.12 -4.78
C GLY A 259 14.98 7.08 -4.14
N PHE A 260 13.91 7.32 -4.89
CA PHE A 260 12.53 7.13 -4.40
C PHE A 260 11.69 6.40 -5.45
N PHE A 261 10.97 5.32 -5.15
CA PHE A 261 10.94 4.61 -3.86
C PHE A 261 12.32 4.13 -3.40
N PRO A 262 12.58 4.07 -2.08
CA PRO A 262 13.79 3.47 -1.58
C PRO A 262 13.91 2.00 -2.02
N ALA A 263 15.12 1.52 -2.27
CA ALA A 263 15.34 0.16 -2.79
C ALA A 263 14.64 -0.91 -1.94
N SER A 264 14.73 -0.80 -0.60
CA SER A 264 14.12 -1.74 0.34
C SER A 264 12.58 -1.71 0.36
N SER A 265 11.94 -0.78 -0.36
CA SER A 265 10.48 -0.72 -0.50
C SER A 265 9.96 -1.47 -1.71
N ASN A 266 10.84 -1.84 -2.65
CA ASN A 266 10.40 -2.42 -3.91
C ASN A 266 10.17 -3.93 -3.73
N ARG A 267 9.10 -4.41 -4.35
CA ARG A 267 8.68 -5.81 -4.40
C ARG A 267 8.93 -6.39 -5.80
N PRO A 268 8.97 -7.71 -5.96
CA PRO A 268 9.16 -8.34 -7.26
C PRO A 268 8.20 -7.87 -8.35
N PHE A 269 6.94 -7.58 -8.00
CA PHE A 269 5.96 -7.12 -8.97
C PHE A 269 6.14 -5.66 -9.38
N ASP A 270 6.78 -4.83 -8.55
CA ASP A 270 7.02 -3.43 -8.89
C ASP A 270 7.85 -3.36 -10.18
N LEU A 271 8.75 -4.33 -10.41
CA LEU A 271 9.55 -4.51 -11.63
C LEU A 271 8.72 -4.90 -12.89
N LEU A 272 7.40 -5.09 -12.77
CA LEU A 272 6.48 -5.38 -13.88
C LEU A 272 5.80 -4.13 -14.44
N ASP A 273 6.08 -2.94 -13.94
CA ASP A 273 5.63 -1.71 -14.56
C ASP A 273 6.66 -0.59 -14.34
N ASP A 274 6.51 0.46 -15.13
CA ASP A 274 7.37 1.64 -15.02
C ASP A 274 6.84 2.64 -13.98
N GLU A 275 5.67 2.38 -13.38
CA GLU A 275 4.95 3.37 -12.56
C GLU A 275 5.71 3.69 -11.27
N ARG A 276 6.47 2.73 -10.74
CA ARG A 276 7.26 2.91 -9.51
C ARG A 276 8.72 3.30 -9.74
N PHE A 277 9.22 3.24 -10.97
CA PHE A 277 10.60 3.58 -11.27
C PHE A 277 10.70 4.97 -11.87
N ASN A 278 11.21 5.87 -11.04
CA ASN A 278 11.50 7.22 -11.42
C ASN A 278 12.83 7.28 -12.21
N PHE A 279 12.80 6.87 -13.47
CA PHE A 279 13.95 6.90 -14.37
C PHE A 279 14.48 8.32 -14.56
N ILE A 280 15.79 8.49 -14.44
CA ILE A 280 16.45 9.80 -14.59
C ILE A 280 16.39 10.25 -16.06
N ASP A 281 16.44 9.30 -17.00
CA ASP A 281 16.31 9.57 -18.42
C ASP A 281 14.87 9.36 -18.91
N PRO A 282 14.25 10.34 -19.60
CA PRO A 282 12.89 10.21 -20.12
C PRO A 282 12.73 9.15 -21.23
N LEU A 283 13.82 8.59 -21.72
CA LEU A 283 13.84 7.62 -22.82
C LEU A 283 14.33 6.23 -22.39
N THR A 284 14.41 6.00 -21.08
CA THR A 284 14.61 4.68 -20.48
C THR A 284 13.26 4.16 -20.02
N ASP A 285 12.90 2.93 -20.40
CA ASP A 285 11.66 2.26 -20.01
C ASP A 285 11.88 0.75 -19.82
N LEU A 286 10.91 0.06 -19.20
CA LEU A 286 10.89 -1.39 -19.14
C LEU A 286 9.99 -1.96 -20.24
N GLY A 287 10.59 -2.72 -21.15
CA GLY A 287 9.92 -3.34 -22.30
C GLY A 287 8.91 -4.43 -21.94
N ALA A 288 8.39 -5.11 -22.97
CA ALA A 288 7.45 -6.23 -22.79
C ALA A 288 8.06 -7.39 -21.99
N LEU A 289 7.20 -8.08 -21.24
CA LEU A 289 7.56 -9.33 -20.58
C LEU A 289 7.61 -10.47 -21.60
N THR A 290 8.67 -11.27 -21.58
CA THR A 290 8.91 -12.38 -22.52
C THR A 290 9.16 -13.68 -21.77
N VAL A 291 8.64 -14.81 -22.27
CA VAL A 291 8.79 -16.12 -21.61
C VAL A 291 10.11 -16.78 -21.97
N LEU A 292 10.86 -17.18 -20.94
CA LEU A 292 12.04 -18.04 -21.09
C LEU A 292 11.68 -19.51 -20.91
N LYS A 293 10.89 -19.84 -19.88
CA LYS A 293 10.47 -21.22 -19.55
C LYS A 293 9.14 -21.19 -18.83
N ALA A 294 8.19 -22.05 -19.17
CA ALA A 294 6.95 -22.19 -18.41
C ALA A 294 6.36 -23.60 -18.57
N GLU A 295 5.74 -24.11 -17.50
CA GLU A 295 4.95 -25.33 -17.56
C GLU A 295 3.72 -25.12 -18.49
N PRO A 296 3.24 -26.14 -19.21
CA PRO A 296 2.16 -26.00 -20.19
C PRO A 296 0.89 -25.35 -19.64
N ALA A 297 0.50 -25.69 -18.40
CA ALA A 297 -0.67 -25.09 -17.75
C ALA A 297 -0.55 -23.56 -17.58
N TYR A 298 0.66 -23.05 -17.33
CA TYR A 298 0.91 -21.62 -17.17
C TYR A 298 1.03 -20.90 -18.52
N LEU A 299 1.61 -21.55 -19.53
CA LEU A 299 1.61 -21.05 -20.91
C LEU A 299 0.17 -20.80 -21.38
N ASP A 300 -0.71 -21.75 -21.14
CA ASP A 300 -2.09 -21.68 -21.61
C ASP A 300 -2.92 -20.66 -20.82
N ALA A 301 -2.73 -20.60 -19.50
CA ALA A 301 -3.49 -19.69 -18.63
C ALA A 301 -3.09 -18.22 -18.78
N TYR A 302 -1.82 -17.92 -19.07
CA TYR A 302 -1.28 -16.55 -18.95
C TYR A 302 -0.62 -15.99 -20.20
N TRP A 303 -0.24 -16.85 -21.16
CA TRP A 303 0.56 -16.45 -22.32
C TRP A 303 -0.15 -16.70 -23.65
N LYS A 304 -1.11 -17.64 -23.70
CA LYS A 304 -2.01 -17.79 -24.85
C LYS A 304 -3.15 -16.77 -24.78
N GLY A 305 -3.28 -15.92 -25.79
CA GLY A 305 -4.36 -14.93 -25.91
C GLY A 305 -4.17 -13.64 -25.10
N SER A 306 -3.04 -13.46 -24.43
CA SER A 306 -2.71 -12.24 -23.71
C SER A 306 -2.22 -11.16 -24.68
N GLU A 307 -2.74 -9.94 -24.54
CA GLU A 307 -2.19 -8.68 -25.06
C GLU A 307 -0.74 -8.38 -24.59
N ALA A 308 -0.06 -9.33 -23.94
CA ALA A 308 1.37 -9.31 -23.61
C ALA A 308 2.31 -9.05 -24.81
N ALA A 309 1.78 -8.99 -26.04
CA ALA A 309 2.51 -8.63 -27.25
C ALA A 309 2.54 -7.11 -27.55
N ALA A 310 1.79 -6.26 -26.84
CA ALA A 310 1.74 -4.83 -27.13
C ALA A 310 2.49 -4.00 -26.05
N ALA A 311 3.83 -4.05 -26.06
CA ALA A 311 4.58 -2.92 -25.51
C ALA A 311 4.49 -1.75 -26.51
N PRO A 312 4.36 -0.50 -26.03
CA PRO A 312 4.60 0.65 -26.90
C PRO A 312 5.98 0.51 -27.52
N THR A 313 6.04 0.47 -28.85
CA THR A 313 7.29 0.53 -29.59
C THR A 313 7.91 1.90 -29.40
N LEU A 314 8.96 2.00 -28.59
CA LEU A 314 9.79 3.21 -28.44
C LEU A 314 10.67 3.50 -29.68
N GLY A 315 10.27 2.99 -30.86
CA GLY A 315 10.97 3.19 -32.14
C GLY A 315 10.77 4.57 -32.76
N LYS A 316 9.92 5.44 -32.18
CA LYS A 316 9.70 6.83 -32.65
C LYS A 316 9.91 7.91 -31.56
N GLY A 317 10.31 7.53 -30.34
CA GLY A 317 10.12 8.36 -29.14
C GLY A 317 11.10 9.53 -28.92
N ALA A 318 12.37 9.40 -29.31
CA ALA A 318 13.38 10.41 -28.94
C ALA A 318 13.20 11.77 -29.63
N SER A 319 12.85 11.77 -30.93
CA SER A 319 12.59 13.02 -31.67
C SER A 319 11.22 13.61 -31.35
N ASP A 320 10.23 12.76 -31.06
CA ASP A 320 8.88 13.18 -30.71
C ASP A 320 8.83 13.81 -29.31
N PHE A 321 9.62 13.30 -28.35
CA PHE A 321 9.67 13.83 -26.99
C PHE A 321 10.03 15.33 -26.96
N TYR A 322 11.05 15.77 -27.70
CA TYR A 322 11.47 17.18 -27.72
C TYR A 322 10.65 18.07 -28.66
N SER A 323 9.44 17.68 -29.04
CA SER A 323 8.56 18.46 -29.92
C SER A 323 7.59 19.36 -29.13
N LEU A 324 7.10 20.42 -29.76
CA LEU A 324 6.02 21.26 -29.20
C LEU A 324 4.73 20.45 -28.98
N ASN A 325 4.42 19.50 -29.86
CA ASN A 325 3.27 18.61 -29.74
C ASN A 325 3.36 17.71 -28.51
N ALA A 326 4.56 17.24 -28.13
CA ALA A 326 4.74 16.50 -26.89
C ALA A 326 4.48 17.38 -25.65
N ARG A 327 4.88 18.66 -25.66
CA ARG A 327 4.60 19.58 -24.55
C ARG A 327 3.10 19.86 -24.42
N LEU A 328 2.41 20.05 -25.55
CA LEU A 328 0.95 20.21 -25.57
C LEU A 328 0.23 18.97 -25.04
N ARG A 329 0.68 17.77 -25.45
CA ARG A 329 0.13 16.50 -24.94
C ARG A 329 0.30 16.39 -23.43
N PHE A 330 1.50 16.61 -22.90
CA PHE A 330 1.75 16.58 -21.46
C PHE A 330 0.85 17.58 -20.71
N LEU A 331 0.75 18.82 -21.19
CA LEU A 331 -0.13 19.82 -20.56
C LEU A 331 -1.60 19.40 -20.60
N ASN A 332 -2.06 18.82 -21.71
CA ASN A 332 -3.42 18.31 -21.84
C ASN A 332 -3.68 17.08 -20.97
N GLU A 333 -2.70 16.19 -20.80
CA GLU A 333 -2.77 15.06 -19.86
C GLU A 333 -2.98 15.59 -18.43
N VAL A 334 -2.17 16.56 -17.99
CA VAL A 334 -2.33 17.20 -16.67
C VAL A 334 -3.71 17.83 -16.50
N ARG A 335 -4.20 18.54 -17.52
CA ARG A 335 -5.50 19.24 -17.47
C ARG A 335 -6.67 18.28 -17.44
N THR A 336 -6.65 17.26 -18.29
CA THR A 336 -7.71 16.25 -18.37
C THR A 336 -7.76 15.40 -17.11
N GLU A 337 -6.62 15.12 -16.47
CA GLU A 337 -6.56 14.40 -15.18
C GLU A 337 -7.34 15.12 -14.07
N VAL A 338 -7.46 16.46 -14.13
CA VAL A 338 -8.23 17.26 -13.14
C VAL A 338 -9.58 17.73 -13.66
N GLY A 339 -10.07 17.18 -14.78
CA GLY A 339 -11.38 17.51 -15.36
C GLY A 339 -11.45 18.83 -16.12
N LEU A 340 -10.31 19.42 -16.49
CA LEU A 340 -10.26 20.62 -17.33
C LEU A 340 -10.21 20.25 -18.83
N PRO A 341 -10.75 21.10 -19.72
CA PRO A 341 -10.75 20.84 -21.15
C PRO A 341 -9.32 20.90 -21.73
N SER A 342 -9.05 20.07 -22.73
CA SER A 342 -7.81 20.08 -23.50
C SER A 342 -7.69 21.35 -24.33
N LEU A 343 -6.46 21.85 -24.47
CA LEU A 343 -6.09 22.96 -25.33
C LEU A 343 -5.82 22.49 -26.76
N GLY A 344 -6.20 23.30 -27.75
CA GLY A 344 -5.90 23.06 -29.16
C GLY A 344 -4.47 23.43 -29.53
N HIS A 345 -3.95 24.51 -28.94
CA HIS A 345 -2.59 24.98 -29.14
C HIS A 345 -1.92 25.38 -27.81
N LEU A 346 -0.59 25.36 -27.77
CA LEU A 346 0.17 25.81 -26.58
C LEU A 346 -0.09 27.28 -26.26
N ARG A 347 -0.29 28.12 -27.28
CA ARG A 347 -0.53 29.56 -27.12
C ARG A 347 -1.78 29.85 -26.27
N ASP A 348 -2.79 29.02 -26.40
CA ASP A 348 -4.05 29.10 -25.65
C ASP A 348 -3.84 28.94 -24.13
N ALA A 349 -2.74 28.32 -23.71
CA ALA A 349 -2.43 28.15 -22.30
C ALA A 349 -2.21 29.50 -21.58
N MET A 350 -1.73 30.53 -22.28
CA MET A 350 -1.46 31.84 -21.70
C MET A 350 -2.70 32.56 -21.17
N GLU A 351 -3.87 32.23 -21.73
CA GLU A 351 -5.15 32.82 -21.31
C GLU A 351 -5.71 32.16 -20.06
N GLN A 352 -5.11 31.05 -19.59
CA GLN A 352 -5.66 30.20 -18.54
C GLN A 352 -4.69 30.01 -17.36
N LEU A 353 -4.39 31.11 -16.66
CA LEU A 353 -3.59 31.08 -15.43
C LEU A 353 -4.42 30.63 -14.21
N PRO A 354 -3.88 29.78 -13.31
CA PRO A 354 -2.54 29.19 -13.34
C PRO A 354 -2.39 28.04 -14.37
N LEU A 355 -1.21 27.96 -15.01
CA LEU A 355 -0.92 26.97 -16.08
C LEU A 355 -0.97 25.52 -15.58
N LEU A 356 -0.51 25.28 -14.35
CA LEU A 356 -0.64 24.00 -13.67
C LEU A 356 -1.76 24.09 -12.61
N PRO A 357 -2.79 23.24 -12.70
CA PRO A 357 -3.86 23.21 -11.70
C PRO A 357 -3.34 22.77 -10.32
N ALA A 358 -3.71 23.51 -9.26
CA ALA A 358 -3.33 23.16 -7.89
C ALA A 358 -3.77 21.74 -7.48
N LYS A 359 -4.96 21.31 -7.94
CA LYS A 359 -5.48 19.95 -7.73
C LYS A 359 -4.55 18.85 -8.25
N TRP A 360 -3.76 19.12 -9.28
CA TRP A 360 -2.79 18.14 -9.80
C TRP A 360 -1.55 18.02 -8.89
N MET A 361 -1.13 19.10 -8.25
CA MET A 361 0.04 19.14 -7.36
C MET A 361 -0.26 18.59 -5.96
N ILE A 362 -1.51 18.63 -5.52
CA ILE A 362 -1.94 18.12 -4.22
C ILE A 362 -2.17 16.60 -4.33
N GLN A 363 -1.39 15.81 -3.60
CA GLN A 363 -1.48 14.35 -3.56
C GLN A 363 -2.39 13.86 -2.43
N SER A 364 -2.47 14.58 -1.30
CA SER A 364 -3.32 14.22 -0.17
C SER A 364 -4.58 15.09 -0.09
N LEU A 365 -5.52 14.75 0.78
CA LEU A 365 -6.59 15.68 1.16
C LEU A 365 -5.99 16.87 1.95
N THR A 366 -6.64 18.03 1.88
CA THR A 366 -6.34 19.12 2.82
C THR A 366 -6.81 18.72 4.22
N TRP A 367 -6.24 19.38 5.24
CA TRP A 367 -6.66 19.19 6.62
C TRP A 367 -8.17 19.43 6.80
N GLU A 368 -8.68 20.52 6.23
CA GLU A 368 -10.10 20.87 6.29
C GLU A 368 -10.98 19.79 5.64
N ALA A 369 -10.68 19.39 4.40
CA ALA A 369 -11.46 18.36 3.68
C ALA A 369 -11.51 17.01 4.43
N SER A 370 -10.47 16.73 5.21
CA SER A 370 -10.33 15.52 6.01
C SER A 370 -11.08 15.56 7.33
N THR A 371 -11.26 16.73 7.95
CA THR A 371 -11.68 16.84 9.35
C THR A 371 -13.08 17.43 9.54
N THR A 372 -13.54 18.30 8.65
CA THR A 372 -14.80 19.06 8.82
C THR A 372 -16.02 18.16 9.06
N ASP A 373 -16.17 17.09 8.29
CA ASP A 373 -17.32 16.17 8.42
C ASP A 373 -16.98 14.84 9.09
N LEU A 374 -15.77 14.68 9.64
CA LEU A 374 -15.32 13.36 10.13
C LEU A 374 -16.27 12.82 11.21
N TRP A 375 -16.63 13.64 12.20
CA TRP A 375 -17.54 13.26 13.27
C TRP A 375 -18.94 12.84 12.75
N PHE A 376 -19.43 13.50 11.69
CA PHE A 376 -20.71 13.18 11.06
C PHE A 376 -20.64 11.87 10.28
N ARG A 377 -19.55 11.64 9.53
CA ARG A 377 -19.30 10.36 8.84
C ARG A 377 -19.21 9.20 9.82
N LEU A 378 -18.55 9.39 10.97
CA LEU A 378 -18.49 8.38 12.05
C LEU A 378 -19.88 8.07 12.60
N PHE A 379 -20.70 9.10 12.81
CA PHE A 379 -22.07 8.92 13.30
C PHE A 379 -22.92 8.12 12.31
N GLY A 380 -22.88 8.52 11.03
CA GLY A 380 -23.61 7.87 9.95
C GLY A 380 -23.19 6.40 9.75
N CYS A 381 -21.88 6.12 9.76
CA CYS A 381 -21.37 4.75 9.73
C CYS A 381 -21.90 3.94 10.92
N GLY A 382 -21.85 4.53 12.11
CA GLY A 382 -22.34 3.90 13.33
C GLY A 382 -23.84 3.55 13.31
N ILE A 383 -24.68 4.47 12.79
CA ILE A 383 -26.10 4.22 12.56
C ILE A 383 -26.27 3.07 11.56
N LEU A 384 -25.56 3.11 10.43
CA LEU A 384 -25.63 2.08 9.40
C LEU A 384 -25.32 0.69 9.97
N PHE A 385 -24.21 0.56 10.70
CA PHE A 385 -23.84 -0.71 11.32
C PHE A 385 -24.87 -1.18 12.35
N SER A 386 -25.38 -0.27 13.18
CA SER A 386 -26.44 -0.57 14.15
C SER A 386 -27.70 -1.11 13.45
N LEU A 387 -28.13 -0.48 12.35
CA LEU A 387 -29.27 -0.94 11.55
C LEU A 387 -29.01 -2.30 10.90
N CYS A 388 -27.80 -2.55 10.39
CA CYS A 388 -27.42 -3.83 9.80
C CYS A 388 -27.42 -4.98 10.82
N THR A 389 -27.29 -4.70 12.12
CA THR A 389 -27.36 -5.74 13.16
C THR A 389 -28.78 -6.26 13.41
N LEU A 390 -29.82 -5.44 13.21
CA LEU A 390 -31.21 -5.79 13.54
C LEU A 390 -31.72 -7.05 12.82
N PRO A 391 -31.50 -7.24 11.50
CA PRO A 391 -31.87 -8.49 10.81
C PRO A 391 -31.17 -9.74 11.36
N THR A 392 -30.02 -9.57 12.03
CA THR A 392 -29.24 -10.67 12.61
C THR A 392 -29.57 -10.95 14.08
N ALA A 393 -30.64 -10.33 14.62
CA ALA A 393 -31.10 -10.51 16.00
C ALA A 393 -31.21 -11.99 16.46
N PRO A 394 -31.73 -12.94 15.65
CA PRO A 394 -31.78 -14.35 16.04
C PRO A 394 -30.39 -14.97 16.21
N LEU A 395 -29.46 -14.66 15.30
CA LEU A 395 -28.08 -15.14 15.37
C LEU A 395 -27.36 -14.54 16.58
N HIS A 396 -27.61 -13.26 16.87
CA HIS A 396 -27.02 -12.58 18.02
C HIS A 396 -27.52 -13.16 19.35
N LEU A 397 -28.82 -13.48 19.45
CA LEU A 397 -29.37 -14.17 20.62
C LEU A 397 -28.69 -15.53 20.82
N LEU A 398 -28.67 -16.38 19.79
CA LEU A 398 -28.07 -17.71 19.87
C LEU A 398 -26.56 -17.66 20.16
N GLN A 399 -25.87 -16.65 19.64
CA GLN A 399 -24.48 -16.37 19.99
C GLN A 399 -24.36 -16.04 21.48
N LEU A 400 -25.14 -15.07 21.98
CA LEU A 400 -25.06 -14.62 23.37
C LEU A 400 -25.44 -15.73 24.35
N GLU A 401 -26.46 -16.53 24.06
CA GLU A 401 -26.86 -17.65 24.92
C GLU A 401 -25.72 -18.65 25.09
N LYS A 402 -25.03 -19.00 24.00
CA LYS A 402 -23.86 -19.90 24.05
C LYS A 402 -22.65 -19.23 24.72
N GLN A 403 -22.39 -17.96 24.39
CA GLN A 403 -21.24 -17.22 24.90
C GLN A 403 -21.31 -17.04 26.41
N VAL A 404 -22.49 -16.64 26.89
CA VAL A 404 -22.81 -16.45 28.30
C VAL A 404 -23.03 -17.80 29.00
N GLY A 405 -23.57 -18.79 28.28
CA GLY A 405 -23.95 -20.10 28.81
C GLY A 405 -25.27 -20.07 29.57
N LEU A 406 -26.17 -19.16 29.22
CA LEU A 406 -27.48 -18.94 29.83
C LEU A 406 -28.52 -18.75 28.73
N PHE A 407 -29.72 -19.30 28.91
CA PHE A 407 -30.85 -18.94 28.07
C PHE A 407 -31.37 -17.55 28.41
N LEU A 408 -32.07 -16.92 27.46
CA LEU A 408 -32.77 -15.68 27.73
C LEU A 408 -33.75 -15.86 28.90
N VAL A 409 -33.57 -15.10 29.99
CA VAL A 409 -34.38 -15.21 31.22
C VAL A 409 -35.55 -14.23 31.18
N ARG A 410 -35.34 -13.03 30.63
CA ARG A 410 -36.33 -11.95 30.61
C ARG A 410 -36.38 -11.27 29.25
N GLY A 411 -37.57 -10.79 28.90
CA GLY A 411 -37.85 -10.14 27.62
C GLY A 411 -37.91 -11.12 26.45
N THR A 412 -37.87 -10.57 25.24
CA THR A 412 -37.85 -11.30 23.97
C THR A 412 -36.54 -11.06 23.22
N MET A 413 -36.28 -11.88 22.21
CA MET A 413 -35.19 -11.66 21.24
C MET A 413 -35.17 -10.23 20.70
N TRP A 414 -36.35 -9.66 20.39
CA TRP A 414 -36.47 -8.30 19.86
C TRP A 414 -36.16 -7.21 20.89
N SER A 415 -36.53 -7.42 22.15
CA SER A 415 -36.15 -6.49 23.22
C SER A 415 -34.64 -6.49 23.47
N LEU A 416 -33.99 -7.66 23.40
CA LEU A 416 -32.53 -7.78 23.48
C LEU A 416 -31.88 -7.09 22.27
N ALA A 417 -32.39 -7.34 21.06
CA ALA A 417 -31.90 -6.71 19.84
C ALA A 417 -32.06 -5.18 19.89
N CYS A 418 -33.18 -4.67 20.41
CA CYS A 418 -33.39 -3.24 20.63
C CYS A 418 -32.37 -2.67 21.63
N GLY A 419 -32.10 -3.37 22.74
CA GLY A 419 -31.06 -2.96 23.69
C GLY A 419 -29.65 -2.93 23.07
N VAL A 420 -29.31 -3.91 22.23
CA VAL A 420 -28.04 -3.95 21.48
C VAL A 420 -27.98 -2.83 20.43
N PHE A 421 -29.08 -2.56 19.74
CA PHE A 421 -29.19 -1.46 18.78
C PHE A 421 -29.03 -0.09 19.46
N LEU A 422 -29.72 0.15 20.58
CA LEU A 422 -29.58 1.38 21.36
C LEU A 422 -28.15 1.56 21.88
N ARG A 423 -27.48 0.47 22.26
CA ARG A 423 -26.05 0.50 22.62
C ARG A 423 -25.20 0.93 21.41
N GLY A 424 -25.48 0.39 20.23
CA GLY A 424 -24.83 0.79 18.98
C GLY A 424 -24.97 2.28 18.72
N LEU A 425 -26.20 2.80 18.77
CA LEU A 425 -26.48 4.24 18.62
C LEU A 425 -25.76 5.10 19.68
N PHE A 426 -25.79 4.68 20.95
CA PHE A 426 -25.11 5.40 22.01
C PHE A 426 -23.58 5.38 21.85
N PHE A 427 -23.01 4.26 21.41
CA PHE A 427 -21.60 4.18 21.06
C PHE A 427 -21.27 5.14 19.91
N SER A 428 -22.06 5.16 18.84
CA SER A 428 -21.84 6.06 17.69
C SER A 428 -21.94 7.53 18.08
N LEU A 429 -22.94 7.89 18.89
CA LEU A 429 -23.10 9.25 19.40
C LEU A 429 -21.90 9.67 20.26
N ALA A 430 -21.48 8.81 21.19
CA ALA A 430 -20.31 9.05 22.02
C ALA A 430 -19.03 9.17 21.17
N GLN A 431 -18.86 8.28 20.18
CA GLN A 431 -17.69 8.32 19.30
C GLN A 431 -17.64 9.63 18.52
N SER A 432 -18.75 10.06 17.92
CA SER A 432 -18.80 11.33 17.19
C SER A 432 -18.57 12.53 18.08
N PHE A 433 -19.12 12.54 19.29
CA PHE A 433 -18.85 13.58 20.28
C PHE A 433 -17.37 13.64 20.64
N PHE A 434 -16.76 12.52 21.02
CA PHE A 434 -15.33 12.49 21.36
C PHE A 434 -14.43 12.77 20.17
N ALA A 435 -14.83 12.38 18.95
CA ALA A 435 -14.11 12.75 17.73
C ALA A 435 -14.13 14.28 17.53
N CYS A 436 -15.28 14.93 17.70
CA CYS A 436 -15.40 16.39 17.64
C CYS A 436 -14.52 17.08 18.69
N VAL A 437 -14.51 16.56 19.94
CA VAL A 437 -13.66 17.09 21.01
C VAL A 437 -12.18 16.93 20.66
N LEU A 438 -11.76 15.74 20.23
CA LEU A 438 -10.36 15.47 19.84
C LEU A 438 -9.92 16.35 18.67
N LEU A 439 -10.78 16.59 17.68
CA LEU A 439 -10.50 17.47 16.55
C LEU A 439 -10.40 18.95 16.95
N THR A 440 -11.19 19.37 17.94
CA THR A 440 -11.12 20.75 18.47
C THR A 440 -9.84 20.96 19.31
N LEU A 441 -9.39 19.91 19.99
CA LEU A 441 -8.16 19.92 20.79
C LEU A 441 -6.89 19.76 19.94
N SER A 442 -6.98 19.12 18.77
CA SER A 442 -5.87 19.09 17.83
C SER A 442 -5.65 20.49 17.26
N SER A 443 -4.47 21.03 17.47
CA SER A 443 -4.11 22.37 17.03
C SER A 443 -4.36 22.54 15.54
N LYS A 444 -5.24 23.48 15.19
CA LYS A 444 -5.45 23.84 13.80
C LYS A 444 -4.11 24.32 13.22
N PRO A 445 -3.71 23.85 12.04
CA PRO A 445 -2.60 24.46 11.34
C PRO A 445 -2.88 25.96 11.09
N ASP A 446 -1.82 26.77 11.02
CA ASP A 446 -1.92 28.24 10.85
C ASP A 446 -2.67 28.65 9.55
N THR A 447 -2.92 27.72 8.63
CA THR A 447 -3.74 27.92 7.44
C THR A 447 -4.64 26.72 7.17
N ASP A 448 -5.93 26.97 6.90
CA ASP A 448 -6.93 25.91 6.66
C ASP A 448 -6.65 25.11 5.37
N ASN A 449 -5.85 25.66 4.44
CA ASN A 449 -5.44 25.05 3.18
C ASN A 449 -4.18 24.18 3.24
N MET A 450 -3.64 23.89 4.44
CA MET A 450 -2.47 23.01 4.54
C MET A 450 -2.79 21.58 4.09
N VAL A 451 -1.90 21.06 3.25
CA VAL A 451 -1.91 19.69 2.74
C VAL A 451 -1.43 18.70 3.81
N LEU A 452 -0.40 19.08 4.56
CA LEU A 452 0.12 18.35 5.72
C LEU A 452 0.01 19.23 6.96
N GLY A 453 -0.47 18.67 8.07
CA GLY A 453 -0.56 19.37 9.35
C GLY A 453 0.80 19.54 10.04
N ARG A 454 0.90 20.49 10.98
CA ARG A 454 2.05 20.59 11.89
C ARG A 454 1.79 19.77 13.15
N TRP A 455 2.53 18.67 13.35
CA TRP A 455 2.59 18.03 14.67
C TRP A 455 3.41 18.92 15.61
N HIS A 456 2.84 19.29 16.77
CA HIS A 456 3.44 20.24 17.69
C HIS A 456 4.84 19.83 18.19
N GLY A 457 5.83 20.69 17.96
CA GLY A 457 6.97 20.91 18.88
C GLY A 457 8.01 19.81 19.05
N THR A 458 8.03 18.75 18.24
CA THR A 458 9.05 17.68 18.34
C THR A 458 9.77 17.46 17.02
N GLU A 459 11.02 17.04 17.10
CA GLU A 459 11.85 16.56 15.98
C GLU A 459 11.02 15.77 14.97
N VAL A 460 11.23 16.02 13.68
CA VAL A 460 10.60 15.29 12.58
C VAL A 460 10.72 13.79 12.86
N SER A 461 9.58 13.10 12.98
CA SER A 461 9.55 11.67 13.25
C SER A 461 10.38 10.93 12.21
N ARG A 462 11.27 10.03 12.64
CA ARG A 462 12.02 9.19 11.69
C ARG A 462 11.17 8.04 11.13
N TRP A 463 9.95 7.85 11.63
CA TRP A 463 9.13 6.68 11.29
C TRP A 463 8.24 6.90 10.07
N ALA A 464 7.52 8.03 10.04
CA ALA A 464 6.55 8.38 9.02
C ALA A 464 6.20 9.88 9.10
N GLU A 465 5.54 10.40 8.07
CA GLU A 465 5.03 11.78 8.04
C GLU A 465 3.74 11.88 8.85
N PHE A 466 3.86 11.99 10.18
CA PHE A 466 2.70 12.08 11.08
C PHE A 466 1.85 13.35 10.88
N GLY A 467 2.34 14.36 10.15
CA GLY A 467 1.54 15.49 9.69
C GLY A 467 0.49 15.12 8.64
N HIS A 468 0.60 13.94 8.02
CA HIS A 468 -0.33 13.50 7.00
C HIS A 468 -1.75 13.25 7.57
N PRO A 469 -2.84 13.74 6.93
CA PRO A 469 -4.20 13.65 7.45
C PRO A 469 -4.68 12.24 7.84
N PHE A 470 -4.15 11.21 7.15
CA PHE A 470 -4.37 9.81 7.51
C PHE A 470 -4.11 9.52 9.00
N TYR A 471 -2.96 9.97 9.53
CA TYR A 471 -2.58 9.64 10.92
C TYR A 471 -3.48 10.36 11.92
N THR A 472 -3.91 11.58 11.62
CA THR A 472 -4.90 12.30 12.41
C THR A 472 -6.23 11.56 12.44
N ILE A 473 -6.75 11.17 11.28
CA ILE A 473 -8.04 10.48 11.16
C ILE A 473 -7.98 9.14 11.89
N ALA A 474 -6.91 8.37 11.69
CA ALA A 474 -6.69 7.11 12.39
C ALA A 474 -6.62 7.35 13.92
N SER A 475 -5.87 8.35 14.39
CA SER A 475 -5.74 8.65 15.82
C SER A 475 -7.05 9.11 16.45
N VAL A 476 -7.81 9.98 15.76
CA VAL A 476 -9.13 10.45 16.20
C VAL A 476 -10.12 9.30 16.20
N PHE A 477 -10.12 8.45 15.17
CA PHE A 477 -10.96 7.24 15.10
C PHE A 477 -10.67 6.30 16.27
N CYS A 478 -9.39 5.97 16.50
CA CYS A 478 -8.94 5.11 17.59
C CYS A 478 -9.31 5.68 18.97
N GLY A 479 -8.94 6.94 19.23
CA GLY A 479 -9.18 7.61 20.50
C GLY A 479 -10.66 7.76 20.83
N SER A 480 -11.45 8.21 19.86
CA SER A 480 -12.90 8.36 20.02
C SER A 480 -13.60 7.02 20.24
N ALA A 481 -13.17 5.95 19.56
CA ALA A 481 -13.73 4.61 19.75
C ALA A 481 -13.45 4.06 21.17
N ILE A 482 -12.24 4.30 21.71
CA ILE A 482 -11.89 3.93 23.09
C ILE A 482 -12.82 4.64 24.08
N CYS A 483 -12.97 5.96 23.96
CA CYS A 483 -13.87 6.73 24.82
C CYS A 483 -15.32 6.24 24.69
N ALA A 484 -15.81 6.05 23.47
CA ALA A 484 -17.15 5.53 23.21
C ALA A 484 -17.37 4.12 23.79
N HIS A 485 -16.36 3.25 23.76
CA HIS A 485 -16.44 1.92 24.36
C HIS A 485 -16.56 2.02 25.87
N ILE A 486 -15.73 2.84 26.51
CA ILE A 486 -15.76 3.05 27.96
C ILE A 486 -17.13 3.61 28.38
N SER A 487 -17.66 4.59 27.63
CA SER A 487 -18.97 5.19 27.91
C SER A 487 -20.14 4.24 27.69
N SER A 488 -20.13 3.44 26.63
CA SER A 488 -21.26 2.56 26.24
C SER A 488 -21.27 1.19 26.92
N THR A 489 -20.14 0.74 27.48
CA THR A 489 -20.04 -0.57 28.14
C THR A 489 -21.01 -0.73 29.32
N PRO A 490 -21.17 0.25 30.24
CA PRO A 490 -22.16 0.17 31.30
C PRO A 490 -23.58 -0.04 30.80
N PHE A 491 -23.95 0.63 29.71
CA PHE A 491 -25.26 0.46 29.09
C PHE A 491 -25.44 -0.95 28.52
N TYR A 492 -24.43 -1.48 27.83
CA TYR A 492 -24.45 -2.86 27.34
C TYR A 492 -24.60 -3.88 28.47
N HIS A 493 -23.83 -3.72 29.55
CA HIS A 493 -23.92 -4.61 30.70
C HIS A 493 -25.27 -4.48 31.42
N TRP A 494 -25.88 -3.31 31.41
CA TRP A 494 -27.23 -3.13 31.92
C TRP A 494 -28.25 -3.93 31.09
N VAL A 495 -28.20 -3.85 29.76
CA VAL A 495 -29.03 -4.66 28.85
C VAL A 495 -28.83 -6.15 29.11
N LEU A 496 -27.58 -6.63 29.20
CA LEU A 496 -27.29 -8.03 29.50
C LEU A 496 -27.76 -8.45 30.90
N SER A 497 -27.61 -7.59 31.90
CA SER A 497 -28.07 -7.86 33.26
C SER A 497 -29.60 -7.95 33.34
N TYR A 498 -30.31 -7.20 32.51
CA TYR A 498 -31.76 -7.30 32.40
C TYR A 498 -32.18 -8.62 31.73
N HIS A 499 -31.55 -9.01 30.62
CA HIS A 499 -31.99 -10.18 29.85
C HIS A 499 -31.50 -11.53 30.38
N PHE A 500 -30.26 -11.60 30.87
CA PHE A 500 -29.59 -12.84 31.30
C PHE A 500 -29.30 -12.90 32.81
N GLY A 501 -29.51 -11.79 33.53
CA GLY A 501 -29.31 -11.76 34.98
C GLY A 501 -30.43 -12.50 35.76
N PRO A 502 -30.29 -12.61 37.10
CA PRO A 502 -31.23 -13.34 37.95
C PRO A 502 -32.70 -12.91 37.76
N SER A 503 -33.64 -13.82 38.00
CA SER A 503 -35.08 -13.57 37.84
C SER A 503 -35.62 -12.44 38.73
N ARG A 504 -34.96 -12.15 39.85
CA ARG A 504 -35.24 -11.01 40.74
C ARG A 504 -34.09 -10.01 40.65
N PRO A 505 -34.14 -9.02 39.74
CA PRO A 505 -33.06 -8.07 39.57
C PRO A 505 -32.97 -7.12 40.78
N GLY A 506 -31.80 -7.07 41.42
CA GLY A 506 -31.43 -5.98 42.34
C GLY A 506 -30.72 -4.85 41.58
N PRO A 507 -30.44 -3.70 42.25
CA PRO A 507 -29.62 -2.66 41.67
C PRO A 507 -28.22 -3.22 41.35
N VAL A 508 -27.79 -3.09 40.10
CA VAL A 508 -26.46 -3.56 39.68
C VAL A 508 -25.44 -2.49 40.03
N PRO A 509 -24.42 -2.78 40.86
CA PRO A 509 -23.41 -1.79 41.24
C PRO A 509 -22.67 -1.26 40.00
N TRP A 510 -22.35 0.04 39.98
CA TRP A 510 -21.61 0.66 38.88
C TRP A 510 -20.29 -0.07 38.55
N LYS A 511 -19.56 -0.53 39.58
CA LYS A 511 -18.33 -1.33 39.42
C LYS A 511 -18.54 -2.62 38.64
N VAL A 512 -19.74 -3.22 38.70
CA VAL A 512 -20.11 -4.42 37.94
C VAL A 512 -20.47 -4.03 36.50
N LEU A 513 -21.21 -2.94 36.30
CA LEU A 513 -21.53 -2.40 34.97
C LEU A 513 -20.29 -1.94 34.19
N CYS A 514 -19.24 -1.45 34.85
CA CYS A 514 -17.99 -1.06 34.20
C CYS A 514 -17.00 -2.23 34.00
N ARG A 515 -17.38 -3.47 34.32
CA ARG A 515 -16.42 -4.59 34.36
C ARG A 515 -15.79 -4.87 33.00
N GLY A 516 -14.46 -4.81 32.94
CA GLY A 516 -13.71 -5.14 31.72
C GLY A 516 -13.81 -4.09 30.60
N SER A 517 -14.37 -2.90 30.85
CA SER A 517 -14.34 -1.77 29.91
C SER A 517 -12.90 -1.34 29.57
N LEU A 518 -12.00 -1.33 30.56
CA LEU A 518 -10.58 -1.04 30.34
C LEU A 518 -9.82 -2.23 29.71
N LEU A 519 -10.18 -3.46 30.05
CA LEU A 519 -9.51 -4.66 29.51
C LEU A 519 -9.76 -4.81 28.01
N LEU A 520 -10.97 -4.45 27.57
CA LEU A 520 -11.41 -4.56 26.19
C LEU A 520 -11.20 -3.27 25.38
N SER A 521 -10.76 -2.18 26.01
CA SER A 521 -10.54 -0.90 25.33
C SER A 521 -9.51 -0.95 24.19
N PRO A 522 -8.43 -1.76 24.21
CA PRO A 522 -7.53 -1.87 23.06
C PRO A 522 -8.23 -2.43 21.81
N PHE A 523 -9.34 -3.15 22.01
CA PHE A 523 -10.17 -3.71 20.95
C PHE A 523 -11.47 -2.89 20.76
N ALA A 524 -11.57 -1.69 21.32
CA ALA A 524 -12.76 -0.85 21.29
C ALA A 524 -13.23 -0.49 19.88
N MET A 525 -12.29 -0.30 18.95
CA MET A 525 -12.58 -0.07 17.52
C MET A 525 -13.23 -1.27 16.83
N LEU A 526 -13.12 -2.44 17.45
CA LEU A 526 -13.45 -3.73 16.89
C LEU A 526 -14.77 -4.25 17.53
N LEU A 527 -14.92 -4.13 18.85
CA LEU A 527 -15.95 -4.83 19.64
C LEU A 527 -17.42 -4.39 19.54
N PRO A 528 -17.80 -3.12 19.33
CA PRO A 528 -19.18 -2.68 19.57
C PRO A 528 -20.10 -2.66 18.34
N LEU A 529 -19.57 -2.57 17.11
CA LEU A 529 -20.39 -2.30 15.92
C LEU A 529 -20.39 -3.39 14.84
N GLN A 530 -19.65 -4.50 15.00
CA GLN A 530 -19.45 -5.49 13.92
C GLN A 530 -18.89 -4.91 12.60
N GLY A 531 -18.61 -3.59 12.54
CA GLY A 531 -17.93 -2.86 11.47
C GLY A 531 -16.41 -2.92 11.56
N TYR A 532 -15.89 -4.06 12.03
CA TYR A 532 -14.47 -4.37 12.12
C TYR A 532 -13.74 -4.11 10.80
N TRP A 533 -14.38 -4.44 9.67
CA TRP A 533 -13.80 -4.28 8.35
C TRP A 533 -13.56 -2.79 8.03
N LEU A 534 -14.46 -1.88 8.46
CA LEU A 534 -14.28 -0.45 8.25
C LEU A 534 -13.15 0.09 9.14
N ALA A 535 -13.12 -0.31 10.42
CA ALA A 535 -12.03 0.06 11.33
C ALA A 535 -10.66 -0.39 10.80
N TRP A 536 -10.56 -1.63 10.32
CA TRP A 536 -9.36 -2.15 9.68
C TRP A 536 -9.03 -1.37 8.40
N TYR A 537 -9.99 -1.22 7.49
CA TYR A 537 -9.85 -0.52 6.21
C TYR A 537 -9.34 0.92 6.40
N GLU A 538 -9.82 1.62 7.41
CA GLU A 538 -9.47 3.03 7.67
C GLU A 538 -8.16 3.21 8.46
N THR A 539 -7.63 2.14 9.08
CA THR A 539 -6.43 2.22 9.92
C THR A 539 -5.33 1.31 9.37
N ILE A 540 -5.08 0.16 10.00
CA ILE A 540 -3.98 -0.77 9.70
C ILE A 540 -4.09 -1.34 8.29
N GLY A 541 -5.31 -1.64 7.83
CA GLY A 541 -5.56 -2.20 6.51
C GLY A 541 -5.08 -1.30 5.38
N SER A 542 -5.25 0.02 5.52
CA SER A 542 -4.76 0.98 4.52
C SER A 542 -3.23 1.05 4.42
N LEU A 543 -2.50 0.55 5.42
CA LEU A 543 -1.04 0.43 5.37
C LEU A 543 -0.60 -0.75 4.51
N ILE A 544 -1.41 -1.82 4.46
CA ILE A 544 -1.10 -3.06 3.75
C ILE A 544 -1.65 -3.02 2.33
N ILE A 545 -2.92 -2.61 2.18
CA ILE A 545 -3.59 -2.46 0.89
C ILE A 545 -3.73 -0.96 0.65
N PRO A 546 -3.03 -0.38 -0.33
CA PRO A 546 -2.95 1.07 -0.49
C PRO A 546 -4.30 1.67 -0.90
N THR A 547 -5.09 2.10 0.07
CA THR A 547 -6.37 2.77 -0.14
C THR A 547 -6.19 4.26 0.16
N ARG A 548 -5.88 5.02 -0.89
CA ARG A 548 -5.74 6.48 -0.84
C ARG A 548 -7.09 7.19 -0.62
N ALA A 549 -8.18 6.57 -1.04
CA ALA A 549 -9.55 7.03 -0.80
C ALA A 549 -10.30 6.04 0.09
N SER A 550 -11.21 6.56 0.91
CA SER A 550 -12.00 5.74 1.83
C SER A 550 -13.30 6.44 2.23
N VAL A 551 -14.11 5.79 3.08
CA VAL A 551 -15.38 6.38 3.56
C VAL A 551 -15.10 7.55 4.49
N LEU A 552 -14.04 7.46 5.30
CA LEU A 552 -13.63 8.55 6.18
C LEU A 552 -12.71 9.57 5.48
N ARG A 553 -12.06 9.19 4.36
CA ARG A 553 -11.13 9.99 3.56
C ARG A 553 -11.56 10.03 2.08
N PRO A 554 -12.70 10.66 1.75
CA PRO A 554 -13.23 10.67 0.40
C PRO A 554 -12.31 11.49 -0.52
N ARG A 555 -11.88 10.87 -1.62
CA ARG A 555 -11.09 11.50 -2.70
C ARG A 555 -11.79 11.28 -4.02
N GLN A 556 -12.64 12.22 -4.41
CA GLN A 556 -13.46 12.13 -5.62
C GLN A 556 -12.62 11.86 -6.88
N ASP A 557 -11.46 12.49 -6.97
CA ASP A 557 -10.50 12.33 -8.06
C ASP A 557 -9.98 10.88 -8.23
N LEU A 558 -10.01 10.08 -7.17
CA LEU A 558 -9.66 8.66 -7.23
C LEU A 558 -10.88 7.76 -7.40
N LEU A 559 -12.04 8.16 -6.87
CA LEU A 559 -13.28 7.39 -6.99
C LEU A 559 -13.73 7.26 -8.46
N GLU A 560 -13.43 8.26 -9.28
CA GLU A 560 -13.77 8.30 -10.70
C GLU A 560 -12.83 7.43 -11.58
N LYS A 561 -11.70 6.94 -11.03
CA LYS A 561 -10.72 6.19 -11.83
C LYS A 561 -11.21 4.76 -12.12
N PRO A 562 -11.01 4.24 -13.34
CA PRO A 562 -11.58 2.96 -13.77
C PRO A 562 -11.03 1.75 -13.02
N TYR A 563 -9.82 1.84 -12.46
CA TYR A 563 -9.22 0.76 -11.66
C TYR A 563 -9.73 0.74 -10.21
N TRP A 564 -10.31 1.84 -9.73
CA TRP A 564 -10.68 2.01 -8.33
C TRP A 564 -11.68 0.95 -7.81
N PRO A 565 -12.74 0.57 -8.57
CA PRO A 565 -13.67 -0.47 -8.13
C PRO A 565 -12.98 -1.80 -7.78
N ARG A 566 -11.95 -2.18 -8.56
CA ARG A 566 -11.18 -3.41 -8.32
C ARG A 566 -10.30 -3.29 -7.08
N CYS A 567 -9.50 -2.22 -6.96
CA CYS A 567 -8.65 -2.00 -5.78
C CYS A 567 -9.46 -1.96 -4.49
N ARG A 568 -10.64 -1.33 -4.53
CA ARG A 568 -11.56 -1.30 -3.40
C ARG A 568 -12.12 -2.67 -3.07
N PHE A 569 -12.53 -3.46 -4.07
CA PHE A 569 -13.04 -4.82 -3.84
C PHE A 569 -11.98 -5.70 -3.15
N ASP A 570 -10.76 -5.72 -3.68
CA ASP A 570 -9.65 -6.48 -3.10
C ASP A 570 -9.35 -6.02 -1.67
N ALA A 571 -9.37 -4.70 -1.43
CA ALA A 571 -9.21 -4.12 -0.10
C ALA A 571 -10.34 -4.50 0.87
N LEU A 572 -11.59 -4.53 0.42
CA LEU A 572 -12.74 -4.94 1.23
C LEU A 572 -12.67 -6.42 1.60
N VAL A 573 -12.31 -7.29 0.65
CA VAL A 573 -12.12 -8.72 0.90
C VAL A 573 -10.97 -8.94 1.89
N GLY A 574 -9.84 -8.28 1.68
CA GLY A 574 -8.70 -8.32 2.61
C GLY A 574 -9.08 -7.82 4.00
N ALA A 575 -9.84 -6.73 4.09
CA ALA A 575 -10.33 -6.19 5.36
C ALA A 575 -11.28 -7.14 6.08
N PHE A 576 -12.16 -7.82 5.34
CA PHE A 576 -13.04 -8.85 5.88
C PHE A 576 -12.26 -10.05 6.42
N LEU A 577 -11.31 -10.59 5.66
CA LEU A 577 -10.50 -11.74 6.10
C LEU A 577 -9.64 -11.41 7.33
N ALA A 578 -8.98 -10.25 7.34
CA ALA A 578 -8.19 -9.80 8.48
C ALA A 578 -9.08 -9.60 9.73
N THR A 579 -10.25 -9.00 9.53
CA THR A 579 -11.30 -8.86 10.55
C THR A 579 -11.69 -10.20 11.14
N LEU A 580 -11.95 -11.22 10.32
CA LEU A 580 -12.30 -12.56 10.79
C LEU A 580 -11.19 -13.16 11.66
N GLY A 581 -9.92 -12.99 11.24
CA GLY A 581 -8.76 -13.43 12.03
C GLY A 581 -8.69 -12.76 13.40
N VAL A 582 -8.83 -11.42 13.45
CA VAL A 582 -8.79 -10.67 14.71
C VAL A 582 -10.02 -10.99 15.58
N ASP A 583 -11.20 -11.12 15.00
CA ASP A 583 -12.41 -11.53 15.70
C ASP A 583 -12.23 -12.91 16.35
N MET A 584 -11.68 -13.88 15.61
CA MET A 584 -11.37 -15.22 16.13
C MET A 584 -10.37 -15.16 17.30
N LEU A 585 -9.33 -14.33 17.21
CA LEU A 585 -8.34 -14.19 18.29
C LEU A 585 -8.91 -13.51 19.55
N THR A 586 -9.81 -12.54 19.37
CA THR A 586 -10.36 -11.72 20.48
C THR A 586 -11.61 -12.35 21.12
N TYR A 587 -12.31 -13.24 20.40
CA TYR A 587 -13.55 -13.86 20.85
C TYR A 587 -13.44 -14.61 22.21
N PRO A 588 -12.37 -15.38 22.50
CA PRO A 588 -12.21 -16.03 23.81
C PRO A 588 -12.13 -15.02 24.96
N PHE A 589 -11.44 -13.89 24.77
CA PHE A 589 -11.31 -12.84 25.79
C PHE A 589 -12.65 -12.15 26.07
N ALA A 590 -13.40 -11.82 25.01
CA ALA A 590 -14.74 -11.26 25.14
C ALA A 590 -15.68 -12.22 25.88
N THR A 591 -15.60 -13.52 25.55
CA THR A 591 -16.37 -14.59 26.21
C THR A 591 -16.01 -14.72 27.69
N ALA A 592 -14.72 -14.72 28.03
CA ALA A 592 -14.27 -14.78 29.41
C ALA A 592 -14.76 -13.58 30.23
N ASN A 593 -14.75 -12.37 29.67
CA ASN A 593 -15.25 -11.18 30.33
C ASN A 593 -16.77 -11.26 30.58
N LEU A 594 -17.56 -11.64 29.58
CA LEU A 594 -19.02 -11.80 29.71
C LEU A 594 -19.41 -12.86 30.74
N ARG A 595 -18.72 -14.01 30.75
CA ARG A 595 -18.94 -15.04 31.78
C ARG A 595 -18.54 -14.54 33.17
N SER A 596 -17.49 -13.73 33.27
CA SER A 596 -17.08 -13.11 34.52
C SER A 596 -18.13 -12.12 35.06
N LEU A 597 -18.76 -11.34 34.17
CA LEU A 597 -19.88 -10.48 34.50
C LEU A 597 -21.05 -11.30 35.06
N MET A 598 -21.47 -12.36 34.37
CA MET A 598 -22.58 -13.21 34.85
C MET A 598 -22.29 -13.84 36.21
N ARG A 599 -21.09 -14.38 36.44
CA ARG A 599 -20.74 -14.94 37.75
C ARG A 599 -20.93 -13.93 38.88
N ARG A 600 -20.65 -12.65 38.62
CA ARG A 600 -20.86 -11.58 39.62
C ARG A 600 -22.32 -11.22 39.78
N LEU A 601 -23.11 -11.23 38.71
CA LEU A 601 -24.54 -10.94 38.78
C LEU A 601 -25.32 -12.00 39.57
N TYR A 602 -24.90 -13.26 39.49
CA TYR A 602 -25.54 -14.37 40.22
C TYR A 602 -25.00 -14.55 41.64
N TYR A 603 -23.86 -13.93 42.01
CA TYR A 603 -23.26 -14.08 43.34
C TYR A 603 -24.26 -13.65 44.46
N PRO A 604 -24.41 -14.43 45.55
CA PRO A 604 -23.62 -15.61 45.94
C PRO A 604 -24.06 -16.95 45.32
N GLN A 605 -25.15 -16.97 44.54
CA GLN A 605 -25.62 -18.18 43.88
C GLN A 605 -24.69 -18.60 42.74
N ALA A 606 -24.59 -19.91 42.52
CA ALA A 606 -23.89 -20.43 41.35
C ALA A 606 -24.65 -20.01 40.08
N SER A 607 -23.95 -19.41 39.11
CA SER A 607 -24.54 -19.12 37.80
C SER A 607 -24.86 -20.45 37.09
N PRO A 608 -26.08 -20.64 36.55
CA PRO A 608 -26.48 -21.89 35.88
C PRO A 608 -25.86 -21.97 34.47
N VAL A 609 -24.52 -22.03 34.39
CA VAL A 609 -23.78 -21.99 33.13
C VAL A 609 -23.71 -23.38 32.50
N PHE A 610 -24.22 -23.54 31.27
CA PHE A 610 -23.96 -24.73 30.45
C PHE A 610 -22.80 -24.51 29.46
N GLY A 611 -22.13 -25.58 29.02
CA GLY A 611 -21.12 -25.51 27.95
C GLY A 611 -19.80 -24.82 28.32
N TYR A 612 -19.35 -24.94 29.58
CA TYR A 612 -18.14 -24.28 30.09
C TYR A 612 -16.85 -24.58 29.30
N ARG A 613 -16.76 -25.76 28.67
CA ARG A 613 -15.50 -26.33 28.14
C ARG A 613 -15.08 -25.89 26.73
N THR A 614 -15.90 -25.14 26.01
CA THR A 614 -15.56 -24.71 24.63
C THR A 614 -14.95 -23.31 24.61
N LEU A 615 -13.84 -23.13 23.88
CA LEU A 615 -13.19 -21.82 23.67
C LEU A 615 -13.97 -20.88 22.72
N PHE A 616 -14.80 -21.46 21.83
CA PHE A 616 -15.55 -20.74 20.80
C PHE A 616 -17.07 -21.01 20.85
N PRO A 617 -17.74 -20.79 22.00
CA PRO A 617 -19.14 -21.15 22.17
C PRO A 617 -20.09 -20.28 21.32
N GLY A 618 -20.65 -20.83 20.24
CA GLY A 618 -21.59 -20.08 19.39
C GLY A 618 -20.93 -19.15 18.36
N TYR A 619 -19.61 -19.31 18.14
CA TYR A 619 -18.88 -18.52 17.14
C TYR A 619 -19.44 -18.66 15.73
N GLY A 620 -20.00 -19.82 15.35
CA GLY A 620 -20.63 -20.00 14.04
C GLY A 620 -21.76 -19.01 13.77
N TYR A 621 -22.60 -18.69 14.76
CA TYR A 621 -23.67 -17.69 14.59
C TYR A 621 -23.10 -16.28 14.44
N ARG A 622 -22.03 -15.96 15.19
CA ARG A 622 -21.31 -14.70 15.07
C ARG A 622 -20.69 -14.54 13.68
N LEU A 623 -20.08 -15.60 13.16
CA LEU A 623 -19.46 -15.61 11.83
C LEU A 623 -20.50 -15.33 10.74
N VAL A 624 -21.66 -16.01 10.79
CA VAL A 624 -22.76 -15.77 9.83
C VAL A 624 -23.31 -14.35 9.96
N ALA A 625 -23.53 -13.86 11.17
CA ALA A 625 -23.99 -12.48 11.41
C ALA A 625 -22.99 -11.44 10.88
N ASN A 626 -21.70 -11.60 11.17
CA ASN A 626 -20.64 -10.71 10.68
C ASN A 626 -20.53 -10.74 9.16
N THR A 627 -20.70 -11.90 8.52
CA THR A 627 -20.72 -12.04 7.06
C THR A 627 -21.90 -11.27 6.46
N PHE A 628 -23.10 -11.43 7.03
CA PHE A 628 -24.29 -10.70 6.59
C PHE A 628 -24.12 -9.18 6.75
N ILE A 629 -23.63 -8.73 7.91
CA ILE A 629 -23.40 -7.31 8.18
C ILE A 629 -22.35 -6.74 7.24
N PHE A 630 -21.26 -7.46 6.99
CA PHE A 630 -20.25 -7.07 6.00
C PHE A 630 -20.89 -6.89 4.63
N THR A 631 -21.57 -7.90 4.09
CA THR A 631 -22.20 -7.83 2.76
C THR A 631 -23.17 -6.65 2.67
N LEU A 632 -24.07 -6.50 3.64
CA LEU A 632 -25.08 -5.44 3.61
C LEU A 632 -24.46 -4.04 3.75
N SER A 633 -23.57 -3.85 4.74
CA SER A 633 -22.92 -2.56 4.96
C SER A 633 -22.00 -2.16 3.80
N SER A 634 -21.26 -3.10 3.22
CA SER A 634 -20.42 -2.84 2.04
C SER A 634 -21.24 -2.52 0.80
N CYS A 635 -22.38 -3.20 0.56
CA CYS A 635 -23.29 -2.87 -0.55
C CYS A 635 -23.89 -1.46 -0.39
N ILE A 636 -24.34 -1.10 0.80
CA ILE A 636 -24.91 0.24 1.07
C ILE A 636 -23.83 1.31 0.90
N LEU A 637 -22.64 1.12 1.48
CA LEU A 637 -21.53 2.06 1.33
C LEU A 637 -20.98 2.12 -0.10
N HIS A 638 -21.16 1.07 -0.91
CA HIS A 638 -20.84 1.11 -2.34
C HIS A 638 -21.76 2.07 -3.08
N ASN A 639 -23.07 1.93 -2.89
CA ASN A 639 -24.08 2.76 -3.55
C ASN A 639 -24.06 4.22 -3.07
N ILE A 640 -23.77 4.46 -1.79
CA ILE A 640 -23.67 5.82 -1.24
C ILE A 640 -22.41 6.53 -1.72
N SER A 641 -21.29 5.83 -1.93
CA SER A 641 -20.05 6.44 -2.43
C SER A 641 -20.03 6.73 -3.94
N LEU A 642 -21.07 6.31 -4.66
CA LEU A 642 -21.30 6.62 -6.08
C LEU A 642 -22.23 7.83 -6.27
N ILE A 643 -22.79 8.36 -5.16
CA ILE A 643 -23.59 9.60 -5.08
C ILE A 643 -22.73 10.64 -4.38
#